data_AF-A0A2W1G810-F1
#
_entry.id   AF-A0A2W1G810-F1
#
_cell.length_a   1.000
_cell.length_b   1.000
_cell.length_c   1.000
_cell.angle_alpha   90.00
_cell.angle_beta   90.00
_cell.angle_gamma   90.00
#
_symmetry.space_group_name_H-M   'P 1'
#
loop_
_entity.id
_entity.type
_entity.pdbx_description
1 polymer ?
#
loop_
_entity_poly.entity_id
_entity_poly.type
_entity_poly.pdbx_seq_one_letter_code
_entity_poly.pdbx_strand_id
1 'polypeptide(L)'
;MAPITSPLRITNLEDGETIHQRCLLVTGTYELPAAEGSYIHVATKAANKSETFPEQTWPLAGGNFKALVMLSPGLNILEFAYVCNDCLEHTIEVNVNHWPLLQYPPLHLAIMVASDSPCVIDCPPNKAAGVSSAHSDLDAAIAKLRMTAYMWQAMTAEDLRLHGVGRRSFRLDEEWVADTTSRDFLNARMDQCLEREGAMRSTAKVNVIRSSKTVEQIRNANIAQQNPRAYRKNDLFDFFQEALKEAGGPFASNARPIVAGLILDSHYNVSKKLILGHAALGCHNPEGLSLGMFGSHLTYSWPRFMEEVTSCLTDTRAPGDKVGNDNGECATIWEACAIGQGAHIHEVGHAFGSPHRPGIMERGYAQDWPKNFLSKTAYSAHLKEEGVLVDLAKTPNEARWNLADALAFRMLPHFRLPTDAVLTEEERNEKPKAFASNEDEEGPATLNISSASGIVRITFNRTEHSQPLGWRNNAPKTMEYTEADLEQRFDRTTPLHLQILAFNGKETSIRDAWKLLSSRSFVRIPGSTLRLTKHLAVPRSVVINQEDDAYEWAQLLREKGADGKLHRAVSIDFRVGCLWDGGVVKYADGHISHWGPMQRYGRKHGFGGHASKKIRLPEGVEISSIEVNPQSGVRMHLADGTSAGELNTRGDTENVITTLAPSPDEVIVGFFGKSSRSGFCGVLEFGIITAPKDVGLDGLPEQVWEMSELKNTAGLEEDGDDYKMDGPHVDKVYNILNGLTVPDDISSNNADEKLMFENNEAAEAAMQERETKWSGVKDDDTIPKNDEERRYWVTRLLLAMKNRINVMDRNPKKRWHPERGFHYPADQMESVCWRAVDAAEHLHKCGLNSFPIYDQVVIGKILCEQNLTFVQRMRALIKLLYFFKSRCDAFMKGVGNEDTIANPQYKLKQSVENRLLNDARAIEKATNREMRGIVTKKGRTNKTPAMVVEEGHEDVEVGDGDTETDSNAQNSGAHLIASRKRSPTPDNCMSLSSHAEDVDVHQSLRSYATKSPENAIQTTSDRDNIVANDNASENSLNESMMLSEDDWDPYAIDDVDNTHATAPHPALNNTTSVDNKRNVSPGAPDLVAKRPCNCTKQK
;
A
#
# COMPACT_ATOMS: atom_id res chain seq x y z
N MET A 1 54.70 -13.52 -30.75
CA MET A 1 54.62 -13.22 -29.31
C MET A 1 53.17 -12.85 -29.02
N ALA A 2 52.46 -13.62 -28.21
CA ALA A 2 51.14 -13.21 -27.74
C ALA A 2 51.30 -11.95 -26.87
N PRO A 3 50.39 -10.96 -26.95
CA PRO A 3 50.46 -9.79 -26.08
C PRO A 3 50.42 -10.28 -24.62
N ILE A 4 51.43 -9.91 -23.84
CA ILE A 4 51.41 -10.12 -22.39
C ILE A 4 50.27 -9.25 -21.88
N THR A 5 49.15 -9.87 -21.55
CA THR A 5 47.99 -9.19 -20.99
C THR A 5 48.34 -8.79 -19.56
N SER A 6 48.12 -7.52 -19.21
CA SER A 6 48.28 -7.07 -17.82
C SER A 6 47.34 -7.89 -16.93
N PRO A 7 47.80 -8.37 -15.76
CA PRO A 7 46.94 -9.10 -14.84
C PRO A 7 45.85 -8.19 -14.21
N LEU A 8 46.04 -6.87 -14.25
CA LEU A 8 45.06 -5.87 -13.83
C LEU A 8 44.22 -5.42 -15.04
N ARG A 9 42.89 -5.45 -14.92
CA ARG A 9 41.95 -5.09 -16.00
C ARG A 9 40.78 -4.25 -15.50
N ILE A 10 40.36 -3.27 -16.28
CA ILE A 10 39.08 -2.56 -16.10
C ILE A 10 37.99 -3.30 -16.88
N THR A 11 36.82 -3.49 -16.27
CA THR A 11 35.74 -4.33 -16.83
C THR A 11 34.51 -3.55 -17.28
N ASN A 12 34.40 -2.28 -16.94
CA ASN A 12 33.21 -1.47 -17.25
C ASN A 12 33.51 -0.10 -17.87
N LEU A 13 34.70 0.09 -18.42
CA LEU A 13 35.11 1.36 -19.00
C LEU A 13 35.89 1.12 -20.29
N GLU A 14 35.61 1.91 -21.32
CA GLU A 14 36.35 1.90 -22.59
C GLU A 14 37.33 3.08 -22.66
N ASP A 15 38.50 2.86 -23.28
CA ASP A 15 39.46 3.94 -23.49
C ASP A 15 38.89 4.98 -24.47
N GLY A 16 38.88 6.25 -24.04
CA GLY A 16 38.26 7.36 -24.76
C GLY A 16 36.77 7.57 -24.50
N GLU A 17 36.13 6.77 -23.63
CA GLU A 17 34.69 6.87 -23.33
C GLU A 17 34.31 8.29 -22.86
N THR A 18 33.16 8.79 -23.32
CA THR A 18 32.61 10.07 -22.89
C THR A 18 31.67 9.87 -21.71
N ILE A 19 31.94 10.56 -20.61
CA ILE A 19 31.23 10.43 -19.33
C ILE A 19 30.52 11.75 -19.00
N HIS A 20 29.22 11.69 -18.70
CA HIS A 20 28.42 12.90 -18.47
C HIS A 20 28.22 13.25 -16.99
N GLN A 21 28.49 12.30 -16.10
CA GLN A 21 28.46 12.49 -14.65
C GLN A 21 29.86 12.70 -14.07
N ARG A 22 29.98 13.46 -12.98
CA ARG A 22 31.28 13.82 -12.40
C ARG A 22 31.91 12.68 -11.61
N CYS A 23 31.11 11.94 -10.84
CA CYS A 23 31.56 10.79 -10.08
C CYS A 23 31.33 9.50 -10.87
N LEU A 24 32.40 8.74 -11.12
CA LEU A 24 32.39 7.52 -11.92
C LEU A 24 32.68 6.31 -11.02
N LEU A 25 31.86 5.27 -11.14
CA LEU A 25 32.10 3.97 -10.51
C LEU A 25 32.82 3.04 -11.50
N VAL A 26 34.09 2.77 -11.24
CA VAL A 26 34.94 1.88 -12.04
C VAL A 26 35.04 0.53 -11.35
N THR A 27 34.99 -0.54 -12.13
CA THR A 27 35.09 -1.92 -11.67
C THR A 27 36.17 -2.62 -12.46
N GLY A 28 36.91 -3.51 -11.81
CA GLY A 28 37.97 -4.24 -12.47
C GLY A 28 38.37 -5.50 -11.72
N THR A 29 39.27 -6.24 -12.36
CA THR A 29 39.76 -7.53 -11.88
C THR A 29 41.28 -7.58 -11.87
N TYR A 30 41.82 -8.37 -10.94
CA TYR A 30 43.21 -8.76 -10.87
C TYR A 30 43.30 -10.29 -10.94
N GLU A 31 43.92 -10.81 -12.00
CA GLU A 31 43.88 -12.23 -12.38
C GLU A 31 44.90 -13.11 -11.60
N LEU A 32 45.87 -12.50 -10.93
CA LEU A 32 46.86 -13.20 -10.12
C LEU A 32 46.39 -13.33 -8.66
N PRO A 33 46.92 -14.29 -7.88
CA PRO A 33 46.66 -14.37 -6.44
C PRO A 33 47.05 -13.07 -5.75
N ALA A 34 46.04 -12.33 -5.27
CA ALA A 34 46.24 -11.10 -4.52
C ALA A 34 46.84 -11.42 -3.14
N ALA A 35 47.90 -10.70 -2.76
CA ALA A 35 48.47 -10.81 -1.42
C ALA A 35 47.51 -10.22 -0.37
N GLU A 36 47.57 -10.73 0.86
CA GLU A 36 46.82 -10.17 1.97
C GLU A 36 47.24 -8.70 2.21
N GLY A 37 46.28 -7.80 2.36
CA GLY A 37 46.54 -6.36 2.51
C GLY A 37 46.80 -5.59 1.20
N SER A 38 46.73 -6.25 0.03
CA SER A 38 46.82 -5.57 -1.26
C SER A 38 45.60 -4.69 -1.56
N TYR A 39 45.83 -3.63 -2.34
CA TYR A 39 44.79 -2.66 -2.72
C TYR A 39 45.07 -2.08 -4.11
N ILE A 40 44.07 -1.41 -4.66
CA ILE A 40 44.19 -0.63 -5.90
C ILE A 40 44.38 0.83 -5.55
N HIS A 41 45.46 1.40 -6.04
CA HIS A 41 45.74 2.82 -6.05
C HIS A 41 45.15 3.44 -7.32
N VAL A 42 44.53 4.62 -7.18
CA VAL A 42 43.92 5.34 -8.30
C VAL A 42 44.38 6.80 -8.28
N ALA A 43 45.01 7.24 -9.38
CA ALA A 43 45.36 8.62 -9.62
C ALA A 43 44.57 9.17 -10.82
N THR A 44 44.08 10.40 -10.70
CA THR A 44 43.37 11.10 -11.79
C THR A 44 44.21 12.28 -12.26
N LYS A 45 44.58 12.28 -13.53
CA LYS A 45 45.46 13.29 -14.14
C LYS A 45 44.74 14.01 -15.28
N ALA A 46 45.05 15.29 -15.48
CA ALA A 46 44.59 16.04 -16.66
C ALA A 46 45.44 15.72 -17.90
N ALA A 47 45.07 16.30 -19.05
CA ALA A 47 45.80 16.16 -20.31
C ALA A 47 47.29 16.58 -20.23
N ASN A 48 47.62 17.53 -19.35
CA ASN A 48 49.00 17.97 -19.07
C ASN A 48 49.73 17.07 -18.06
N LYS A 49 49.12 15.94 -17.67
CA LYS A 49 49.58 14.98 -16.65
C LYS A 49 49.66 15.52 -15.22
N SER A 50 49.14 16.73 -14.95
CA SER A 50 49.02 17.19 -13.56
C SER A 50 47.89 16.44 -12.86
N GLU A 51 48.11 16.03 -11.63
CA GLU A 51 47.07 15.45 -10.79
C GLU A 51 45.93 16.43 -10.58
N THR A 52 44.71 15.97 -10.82
CA THR A 52 43.49 16.76 -10.67
C THR A 52 42.67 16.33 -9.47
N PHE A 53 42.98 15.19 -8.85
CA PHE A 53 42.33 14.74 -7.63
C PHE A 53 43.35 13.98 -6.77
N PRO A 54 43.33 14.14 -5.43
CA PRO A 54 44.20 13.42 -4.52
C PRO A 54 44.09 11.92 -4.72
N GLU A 55 45.21 11.22 -4.55
CA GLU A 55 45.28 9.79 -4.74
C GLU A 55 44.30 9.04 -3.84
N GLN A 56 43.61 8.05 -4.42
CA GLN A 56 42.61 7.24 -3.71
C GLN A 56 43.07 5.78 -3.63
N THR A 57 42.62 5.08 -2.59
CA THR A 57 42.91 3.64 -2.41
C THR A 57 41.62 2.85 -2.23
N TRP A 58 41.58 1.68 -2.86
CA TRP A 58 40.38 0.84 -2.91
C TRP A 58 40.71 -0.62 -2.61
N PRO A 59 39.88 -1.33 -1.81
CA PRO A 59 40.16 -2.70 -1.42
C PRO A 59 40.02 -3.68 -2.59
N LEU A 60 40.96 -4.62 -2.68
CA LEU A 60 40.91 -5.75 -3.60
C LEU A 60 40.45 -7.00 -2.82
N ALA A 61 39.42 -7.70 -3.31
CA ALA A 61 38.93 -8.92 -2.69
C ALA A 61 38.49 -9.94 -3.74
N GLY A 62 38.95 -11.19 -3.60
CA GLY A 62 38.62 -12.26 -4.55
C GLY A 62 39.02 -11.93 -5.99
N GLY A 63 40.09 -11.15 -6.18
CA GLY A 63 40.52 -10.67 -7.50
C GLY A 63 39.63 -9.58 -8.11
N ASN A 64 38.70 -8.97 -7.35
CA ASN A 64 37.81 -7.91 -7.81
C ASN A 64 38.05 -6.61 -7.04
N PHE A 65 37.90 -5.47 -7.70
CA PHE A 65 37.88 -4.16 -7.05
C PHE A 65 36.78 -3.26 -7.63
N LYS A 66 36.41 -2.25 -6.84
CA LYS A 66 35.51 -1.17 -7.23
C LYS A 66 36.11 0.14 -6.73
N ALA A 67 36.09 1.16 -7.57
CA ALA A 67 36.67 2.46 -7.27
C ALA A 67 35.71 3.58 -7.68
N LEU A 68 35.46 4.52 -6.77
CA LEU A 68 34.89 5.81 -7.15
C LEU A 68 36.01 6.74 -7.62
N VAL A 69 35.73 7.46 -8.69
CA VAL A 69 36.68 8.38 -9.33
C VAL A 69 36.00 9.70 -9.59
N MET A 70 36.61 10.81 -9.15
CA MET A 70 36.13 12.17 -9.43
C MET A 70 36.77 12.69 -10.71
N LEU A 71 35.92 13.06 -11.68
CA LEU A 71 36.37 13.59 -12.96
C LEU A 71 36.40 15.13 -12.94
N SER A 72 37.34 15.68 -13.71
CA SER A 72 37.39 17.11 -14.06
C SER A 72 36.88 17.30 -15.49
N PRO A 73 36.23 18.44 -15.84
CA PRO A 73 35.79 18.68 -17.21
C PRO A 73 36.94 18.52 -18.23
N GLY A 74 36.66 17.84 -19.34
CA GLY A 74 37.65 17.52 -20.37
C GLY A 74 38.29 16.13 -20.21
N LEU A 75 39.53 15.98 -20.69
CA LEU A 75 40.26 14.71 -20.65
C LEU A 75 40.76 14.39 -19.24
N ASN A 76 40.45 13.18 -18.77
CA ASN A 76 40.96 12.59 -17.53
C ASN A 76 41.71 11.31 -17.88
N ILE A 77 42.96 11.22 -17.43
CA ILE A 77 43.81 10.04 -17.52
C ILE A 77 43.72 9.35 -16.16
N LEU A 78 43.10 8.18 -16.14
CA LEU A 78 42.88 7.39 -14.92
C LEU A 78 43.96 6.31 -14.85
N GLU A 79 44.85 6.44 -13.87
CA GLU A 79 45.90 5.46 -13.61
C GLU A 79 45.45 4.55 -12.46
N PHE A 80 45.41 3.24 -12.71
CA PHE A 80 45.10 2.22 -11.72
C PHE A 80 46.33 1.37 -11.48
N ALA A 81 46.75 1.24 -10.24
CA ALA A 81 47.90 0.43 -9.88
C ALA A 81 47.59 -0.56 -8.76
N TYR A 82 47.98 -1.81 -8.94
CA TYR A 82 47.98 -2.82 -7.90
C TYR A 82 49.20 -2.60 -6.99
N VAL A 83 48.93 -2.46 -5.70
CA VAL A 83 49.95 -2.25 -4.66
C VAL A 83 49.95 -3.42 -3.68
N CYS A 84 51.15 -3.94 -3.43
CA CYS A 84 51.42 -5.03 -2.49
C CYS A 84 52.67 -4.67 -1.66
N ASN A 85 52.59 -4.73 -0.32
CA ASN A 85 53.69 -4.36 0.58
C ASN A 85 54.32 -3.00 0.23
N ASP A 86 53.48 -1.99 -0.03
CA ASP A 86 53.86 -0.64 -0.46
C ASP A 86 54.66 -0.55 -1.77
N CYS A 87 54.71 -1.63 -2.56
CA CYS A 87 55.34 -1.68 -3.87
C CYS A 87 54.27 -1.69 -4.98
N LEU A 88 54.44 -0.81 -5.97
CA LEU A 88 53.66 -0.83 -7.22
C LEU A 88 54.14 -1.98 -8.10
N GLU A 89 53.29 -2.97 -8.38
CA GLU A 89 53.67 -4.12 -9.22
C GLU A 89 53.09 -4.04 -10.64
N HIS A 90 51.82 -3.62 -10.78
CA HIS A 90 51.12 -3.59 -12.05
C HIS A 90 50.27 -2.33 -12.20
N THR A 91 50.46 -1.60 -13.29
CA THR A 91 49.74 -0.35 -13.57
C THR A 91 49.08 -0.40 -14.95
N ILE A 92 47.89 0.17 -15.05
CA ILE A 92 47.18 0.42 -16.30
C ILE A 92 46.65 1.86 -16.33
N GLU A 93 46.55 2.43 -17.52
CA GLU A 93 45.95 3.75 -17.74
C GLU A 93 44.72 3.60 -18.64
N VAL A 94 43.67 4.36 -18.34
CA VAL A 94 42.47 4.48 -19.19
C VAL A 94 42.10 5.96 -19.31
N ASN A 95 41.85 6.42 -20.52
CA ASN A 95 41.45 7.79 -20.81
C ASN A 95 39.93 7.90 -20.83
N VAL A 96 39.37 8.96 -20.23
CA VAL A 96 37.95 9.29 -20.35
C VAL A 96 37.74 10.79 -20.55
N ASN A 97 36.71 11.16 -21.30
CA ASN A 97 36.33 12.55 -21.53
C ASN A 97 35.10 12.89 -20.70
N HIS A 98 35.23 13.79 -19.73
CA HIS A 98 34.08 14.25 -18.95
C HIS A 98 33.46 15.49 -19.57
N TRP A 99 32.20 15.39 -20.00
CA TRP A 99 31.43 16.51 -20.55
C TRP A 99 30.07 16.64 -19.85
N PRO A 100 29.91 17.57 -18.89
CA PRO A 100 28.63 17.75 -18.20
C PRO A 100 27.57 18.34 -19.14
N LEU A 101 26.34 17.80 -19.08
CA LEU A 101 25.22 18.22 -19.92
C LEU A 101 24.45 19.38 -19.28
N LEU A 102 25.08 20.57 -19.24
CA LEU A 102 24.55 21.76 -18.55
C LEU A 102 23.24 22.30 -19.13
N GLN A 103 22.86 21.91 -20.35
CA GLN A 103 21.59 22.24 -20.97
C GLN A 103 20.38 21.52 -20.33
N TYR A 104 20.62 20.48 -19.52
CA TYR A 104 19.57 19.72 -18.86
C TYR A 104 19.49 20.07 -17.35
N PRO A 105 18.28 19.97 -16.75
CA PRO A 105 18.08 20.34 -15.36
C PRO A 105 18.86 19.42 -14.40
N PRO A 106 19.37 19.96 -13.27
CA PRO A 106 20.01 19.16 -12.23
C PRO A 106 19.01 18.56 -11.24
N LEU A 107 19.45 17.54 -10.50
CA LEU A 107 18.93 17.27 -9.17
C LEU A 107 19.50 18.33 -8.21
N HIS A 108 18.63 19.06 -7.53
CA HIS A 108 19.04 20.03 -6.52
C HIS A 108 19.18 19.35 -5.14
N LEU A 109 20.25 19.68 -4.42
CA LEU A 109 20.43 19.26 -3.03
C LEU A 109 20.02 20.39 -2.08
N ALA A 110 19.20 20.07 -1.08
CA ALA A 110 18.77 21.04 -0.08
C ALA A 110 18.82 20.46 1.34
N ILE A 111 19.23 21.27 2.31
CA ILE A 111 19.15 20.98 3.74
C ILE A 111 18.19 21.98 4.38
N MET A 112 17.05 21.52 4.88
CA MET A 112 16.16 22.37 5.68
C MET A 112 16.69 22.48 7.11
N VAL A 113 16.78 23.71 7.61
CA VAL A 113 17.14 24.03 8.99
C VAL A 113 16.01 24.82 9.65
N ALA A 114 15.66 24.48 10.89
CA ALA A 114 14.70 25.22 11.69
C ALA A 114 15.14 26.68 11.89
N SER A 115 14.18 27.56 12.17
CA SER A 115 14.43 28.98 12.42
C SER A 115 15.40 29.21 13.58
N ASP A 116 15.28 28.42 14.65
CA ASP A 116 16.10 28.40 15.87
C ASP A 116 17.05 27.19 15.95
N SER A 117 17.38 26.57 14.80
CA SER A 117 18.24 25.38 14.76
C SER A 117 19.61 25.63 15.41
N PRO A 118 20.10 24.70 16.24
CA PRO A 118 21.49 24.70 16.71
C PRO A 118 22.48 24.26 15.62
N CYS A 119 22.01 23.91 14.41
CA CYS A 119 22.81 23.46 13.28
C CYS A 119 23.67 22.21 13.59
N VAL A 120 23.10 21.26 14.36
CA VAL A 120 23.74 19.99 14.69
C VAL A 120 22.85 18.79 14.40
N ILE A 121 23.48 17.69 13.99
CA ILE A 121 22.84 16.39 13.76
C ILE A 121 23.14 15.42 14.92
N ASP A 122 22.33 14.38 15.04
CA ASP A 122 22.62 13.27 15.96
C ASP A 122 23.97 12.63 15.63
N CYS A 123 24.76 12.35 16.67
CA CYS A 123 26.06 11.71 16.53
C CYS A 123 26.34 10.84 17.77
N PRO A 124 26.75 9.58 17.60
CA PRO A 124 27.01 8.69 18.73
C PRO A 124 28.29 9.11 19.47
N PRO A 125 28.41 8.85 20.79
CA PRO A 125 29.55 9.31 21.60
C PRO A 125 30.92 8.90 21.06
N ASN A 126 31.03 7.70 20.46
CA ASN A 126 32.27 7.18 19.88
C ASN A 126 32.72 7.91 18.60
N LYS A 127 31.81 8.63 17.91
CA LYS A 127 32.10 9.54 16.79
C LYS A 127 32.11 11.01 17.19
N ALA A 128 31.51 11.33 18.34
CA ALA A 128 31.49 12.67 18.93
C ALA A 128 32.66 12.93 19.91
N ALA A 129 33.49 11.93 20.22
CA ALA A 129 34.50 12.03 21.27
C ALA A 129 35.68 12.95 20.88
N GLY A 130 35.75 14.11 21.56
CA GLY A 130 36.96 14.89 21.78
C GLY A 130 37.03 16.20 20.99
N VAL A 131 36.50 17.30 21.56
CA VAL A 131 36.68 18.72 21.12
C VAL A 131 36.31 19.04 19.65
N SER A 132 35.97 18.04 18.84
CA SER A 132 35.83 18.12 17.39
C SER A 132 34.37 18.00 17.00
N SER A 133 33.82 19.07 16.42
CA SER A 133 32.48 19.12 15.81
C SER A 133 32.40 18.37 14.47
N ALA A 134 33.50 17.75 14.03
CA ALA A 134 33.75 17.34 12.65
C ALA A 134 32.78 16.29 12.06
N HIS A 135 31.90 15.71 12.87
CA HIS A 135 30.87 14.78 12.42
C HIS A 135 29.43 15.23 12.70
N SER A 136 29.22 16.29 13.48
CA SER A 136 27.89 16.67 13.97
C SER A 136 27.43 18.06 13.57
N ASP A 137 28.32 18.93 13.08
CA ASP A 137 27.94 20.27 12.64
C ASP A 137 27.34 20.30 11.21
N LEU A 138 26.85 21.49 10.82
CA LEU A 138 26.27 21.73 9.51
C LEU A 138 27.26 21.50 8.36
N ASP A 139 28.53 21.85 8.53
CA ASP A 139 29.56 21.61 7.51
C ASP A 139 29.75 20.11 7.24
N ALA A 140 29.76 19.30 8.30
CA ALA A 140 29.79 17.84 8.17
C ALA A 140 28.53 17.31 7.48
N ALA A 141 27.35 17.83 7.82
CA ALA A 141 26.09 17.43 7.18
C ALA A 141 26.07 17.78 5.67
N ILE A 142 26.59 18.95 5.30
CA ILE A 142 26.76 19.37 3.91
C ILE A 142 27.70 18.42 3.17
N ALA A 143 28.89 18.13 3.74
CA ALA A 143 29.87 17.24 3.12
C ALA A 143 29.31 15.83 2.92
N LYS A 144 28.57 15.30 3.92
CA LYS A 144 27.92 14.00 3.87
C LYS A 144 26.86 13.92 2.79
N LEU A 145 25.91 14.87 2.76
CA LEU A 145 24.87 14.87 1.72
C LEU A 145 25.48 14.99 0.32
N ARG A 146 26.52 15.82 0.17
CA ARG A 146 27.26 15.98 -1.09
C ARG A 146 27.91 14.67 -1.53
N MET A 147 28.69 14.03 -0.67
CA MET A 147 29.39 12.78 -1.01
C MET A 147 28.38 11.67 -1.32
N THR A 148 27.32 11.56 -0.52
CA THR A 148 26.22 10.63 -0.78
C THR A 148 25.54 10.89 -2.13
N ALA A 149 25.32 12.14 -2.53
CA ALA A 149 24.77 12.47 -3.85
C ALA A 149 25.69 12.06 -5.00
N TYR A 150 27.02 12.19 -4.85
CA TYR A 150 27.98 11.67 -5.82
C TYR A 150 27.97 10.14 -5.89
N MET A 151 27.83 9.46 -4.75
CA MET A 151 27.66 8.00 -4.71
C MET A 151 26.38 7.56 -5.43
N TRP A 152 25.25 8.26 -5.23
CA TRP A 152 24.01 7.99 -5.95
C TRP A 152 24.17 8.19 -7.45
N GLN A 153 24.86 9.26 -7.87
CA GLN A 153 25.12 9.57 -9.26
C GLN A 153 25.97 8.46 -9.92
N ALA A 154 27.05 8.02 -9.27
CA ALA A 154 27.92 6.97 -9.77
C ALA A 154 27.22 5.60 -9.85
N MET A 155 26.47 5.25 -8.80
CA MET A 155 25.68 4.01 -8.72
C MET A 155 24.62 3.97 -9.81
N THR A 156 23.84 5.04 -9.96
CA THR A 156 22.76 5.15 -10.95
C THR A 156 23.31 5.07 -12.37
N ALA A 157 24.41 5.77 -12.67
CA ALA A 157 25.03 5.72 -13.99
C ALA A 157 25.51 4.31 -14.37
N GLU A 158 26.11 3.59 -13.41
CA GLU A 158 26.56 2.22 -13.65
C GLU A 158 25.39 1.24 -13.76
N ASP A 159 24.36 1.40 -12.93
CA ASP A 159 23.17 0.55 -12.97
C ASP A 159 22.42 0.68 -14.29
N LEU A 160 22.20 1.90 -14.79
CA LEU A 160 21.53 2.13 -16.07
C LEU A 160 22.37 1.60 -17.25
N ARG A 161 23.70 1.62 -17.14
CA ARG A 161 24.58 0.95 -18.11
C ARG A 161 24.38 -0.57 -18.09
N LEU A 162 24.31 -1.19 -16.91
CA LEU A 162 24.08 -2.64 -16.75
C LEU A 162 22.71 -3.07 -17.31
N HIS A 163 21.69 -2.21 -17.17
CA HIS A 163 20.38 -2.42 -17.80
C HIS A 163 20.41 -2.31 -19.34
N GLY A 164 21.50 -1.82 -19.93
CA GLY A 164 21.65 -1.64 -21.37
C GLY A 164 20.98 -0.37 -21.90
N VAL A 165 20.63 0.60 -21.05
CA VAL A 165 20.01 1.87 -21.46
C VAL A 165 21.03 3.01 -21.60
N GLY A 166 22.32 2.68 -21.53
CA GLY A 166 23.44 3.62 -21.58
C GLY A 166 23.83 4.16 -20.21
N ARG A 167 25.07 4.61 -20.07
CA ARG A 167 25.61 5.20 -18.83
C ARG A 167 25.03 6.61 -18.66
N ARG A 168 23.94 6.72 -17.90
CA ARG A 168 23.22 7.99 -17.66
C ARG A 168 22.83 8.14 -16.20
N SER A 169 22.90 9.36 -15.69
CA SER A 169 22.43 9.73 -14.35
C SER A 169 22.01 11.20 -14.37
N PHE A 170 21.23 11.61 -13.38
CA PHE A 170 21.01 13.03 -13.12
C PHE A 170 22.34 13.77 -12.94
N ARG A 171 22.43 14.99 -13.49
CA ARG A 171 23.48 15.93 -13.09
C ARG A 171 23.16 16.49 -11.70
N LEU A 172 24.20 16.90 -10.98
CA LEU A 172 24.04 17.73 -9.79
C LEU A 172 24.21 19.19 -10.20
N ASP A 173 23.56 20.09 -9.45
CA ASP A 173 23.84 21.51 -9.59
C ASP A 173 25.21 21.79 -8.97
N GLU A 174 26.13 22.40 -9.71
CA GLU A 174 27.50 22.61 -9.24
C GLU A 174 27.85 24.10 -9.25
N GLU A 175 28.64 24.52 -8.26
CA GLU A 175 29.16 25.87 -8.13
C GLU A 175 30.67 25.86 -7.86
N TRP A 176 31.35 26.95 -8.16
CA TRP A 176 32.79 27.08 -7.93
C TRP A 176 33.08 27.39 -6.47
N VAL A 177 33.41 26.36 -5.68
CA VAL A 177 33.62 26.47 -4.23
C VAL A 177 34.73 25.53 -3.76
N ALA A 178 35.11 25.63 -2.48
CA ALA A 178 36.03 24.68 -1.87
C ALA A 178 35.42 23.28 -1.90
N ASP A 179 36.11 22.35 -2.54
CA ASP A 179 35.68 20.97 -2.69
C ASP A 179 35.79 20.25 -1.34
N THR A 180 34.79 19.41 -1.02
CA THR A 180 34.78 18.60 0.21
C THR A 180 34.86 17.11 -0.07
N THR A 181 35.12 16.72 -1.32
CA THR A 181 35.08 15.31 -1.75
C THR A 181 36.37 14.55 -1.49
N SER A 182 37.43 15.21 -1.04
CA SER A 182 38.66 14.58 -0.52
C SER A 182 39.01 15.14 0.86
N ARG A 183 39.64 14.30 1.70
CA ARG A 183 40.23 14.73 2.97
C ARG A 183 41.19 15.91 2.81
N ASP A 184 42.04 15.88 1.78
CA ASP A 184 43.06 16.90 1.58
C ASP A 184 42.41 18.26 1.27
N PHE A 185 41.37 18.27 0.44
CA PHE A 185 40.62 19.50 0.15
C PHE A 185 39.84 20.01 1.36
N LEU A 186 39.28 19.12 2.17
CA LEU A 186 38.58 19.48 3.40
C LEU A 186 39.54 20.12 4.42
N ASN A 187 40.76 19.58 4.55
CA ASN A 187 41.81 20.15 5.40
C ASN A 187 42.34 21.49 4.84
N ALA A 188 42.53 21.59 3.52
CA ALA A 188 42.95 22.84 2.84
C ALA A 188 42.05 24.03 3.17
N ARG A 189 40.73 23.77 3.32
CA ARG A 189 39.73 24.76 3.75
C ARG A 189 39.99 25.23 5.18
N MET A 190 40.35 24.33 6.09
CA MET A 190 40.63 24.67 7.49
C MET A 190 41.96 25.43 7.62
N ASP A 191 42.96 25.04 6.83
CA ASP A 191 44.31 25.60 6.86
C ASP A 191 44.49 26.84 5.97
N GLN A 192 43.41 27.35 5.36
CA GLN A 192 43.41 28.50 4.45
C GLN A 192 44.39 28.37 3.26
N CYS A 193 44.71 27.14 2.85
CA CYS A 193 45.66 26.82 1.79
C CYS A 193 44.97 26.44 0.46
N LEU A 194 43.71 26.86 0.28
CA LEU A 194 42.80 26.49 -0.82
C LEU A 194 43.42 26.63 -2.22
N GLU A 195 44.14 27.72 -2.49
CA GLU A 195 44.76 27.96 -3.80
C GLU A 195 46.01 27.09 -4.02
N ARG A 196 46.83 26.91 -2.98
CA ARG A 196 48.06 26.10 -3.05
C ARG A 196 47.75 24.63 -3.28
N GLU A 197 46.66 24.15 -2.71
CA GLU A 197 46.25 22.74 -2.73
C GLU A 197 45.21 22.44 -3.82
N GLY A 198 44.86 23.44 -4.65
CA GLY A 198 43.93 23.26 -5.77
C GLY A 198 42.54 22.78 -5.35
N ALA A 199 42.11 23.16 -4.14
CA ALA A 199 40.86 22.71 -3.53
C ALA A 199 39.62 23.45 -4.05
N MET A 200 39.77 24.61 -4.70
CA MET A 200 38.66 25.34 -5.34
C MET A 200 38.29 24.70 -6.68
N ARG A 201 37.05 24.18 -6.79
CA ARG A 201 36.58 23.39 -7.95
C ARG A 201 35.07 23.54 -8.18
N SER A 202 34.61 23.18 -9.38
CA SER A 202 33.17 22.96 -9.64
C SER A 202 32.69 21.82 -8.77
N THR A 203 31.82 22.10 -7.79
CA THR A 203 31.41 21.14 -6.74
C THR A 203 29.91 21.21 -6.51
N ALA A 204 29.27 20.07 -6.25
CA ALA A 204 27.83 19.99 -6.06
C ALA A 204 27.35 20.91 -4.93
N LYS A 205 26.42 21.78 -5.28
CA LYS A 205 25.82 22.77 -4.41
C LYS A 205 24.83 22.11 -3.46
N VAL A 206 24.98 22.42 -2.17
CA VAL A 206 24.02 22.03 -1.13
C VAL A 206 23.37 23.29 -0.59
N ASN A 207 22.09 23.49 -0.89
CA ASN A 207 21.37 24.69 -0.50
C ASN A 207 20.88 24.57 0.95
N VAL A 208 21.35 25.42 1.85
CA VAL A 208 20.83 25.47 3.23
C VAL A 208 19.62 26.40 3.27
N ILE A 209 18.45 25.84 3.57
CA ILE A 209 17.16 26.53 3.53
C ILE A 209 16.63 26.69 4.95
N ARG A 210 16.51 27.94 5.41
CA ARG A 210 15.95 28.22 6.74
C ARG A 210 14.42 28.21 6.67
N SER A 211 13.81 27.32 7.43
CA SER A 211 12.36 27.22 7.60
C SER A 211 11.85 28.30 8.54
N SER A 212 10.59 28.70 8.37
CA SER A 212 9.86 29.52 9.36
C SER A 212 9.53 28.72 10.64
N LYS A 213 9.57 27.39 10.58
CA LYS A 213 9.25 26.52 11.73
C LYS A 213 10.43 26.38 12.69
N THR A 214 10.12 26.28 13.98
CA THR A 214 11.11 26.04 15.04
C THR A 214 11.49 24.57 15.18
N VAL A 215 12.58 24.29 15.89
CA VAL A 215 13.02 22.93 16.23
C VAL A 215 11.92 22.18 16.97
N GLU A 216 11.21 22.84 17.90
CA GLU A 216 10.10 22.24 18.63
C GLU A 216 8.97 21.81 17.69
N GLN A 217 8.63 22.64 16.71
CA GLN A 217 7.59 22.34 15.73
C GLN A 217 8.01 21.17 14.82
N ILE A 218 9.23 21.20 14.29
CA ILE A 218 9.78 20.12 13.43
C ILE A 218 9.90 18.81 14.21
N ARG A 219 10.29 18.85 15.49
CA ARG A 219 10.43 17.66 16.34
C ARG A 219 9.14 17.28 17.07
N ASN A 220 7.98 17.79 16.66
CA ASN A 220 6.72 17.44 17.32
C ASN A 220 6.38 15.95 17.14
N ALA A 221 6.08 15.25 18.23
CA ALA A 221 5.78 13.82 18.18
C ALA A 221 4.49 13.49 17.37
N ASN A 222 3.57 14.45 17.22
CA ASN A 222 2.33 14.28 16.46
C ASN A 222 2.51 14.39 14.94
N ILE A 223 3.69 14.80 14.48
CA ILE A 223 4.06 14.83 13.06
C ILE A 223 5.14 13.79 12.70
N ALA A 224 5.75 13.13 13.70
CA ALA A 224 6.74 12.08 13.47
C ALA A 224 6.10 10.87 12.75
N GLN A 225 6.59 10.55 11.55
CA GLN A 225 6.02 9.53 10.67
C GLN A 225 5.92 8.15 11.35
N GLN A 226 6.97 7.79 12.10
CA GLN A 226 7.10 6.52 12.83
C GLN A 226 6.19 6.40 14.05
N ASN A 227 5.58 7.50 14.52
CA ASN A 227 4.67 7.44 15.66
C ASN A 227 3.30 6.89 15.23
N PRO A 228 2.84 5.72 15.70
CA PRO A 228 1.52 5.19 15.36
C PRO A 228 0.35 6.04 15.87
N ARG A 229 0.61 6.94 16.84
CA ARG A 229 -0.39 7.85 17.42
C ARG A 229 -0.39 9.25 16.77
N ALA A 230 0.53 9.53 15.86
CA ALA A 230 0.58 10.81 15.15
C ALA A 230 -0.59 10.94 14.16
N TYR A 231 -1.22 12.11 14.13
CA TYR A 231 -2.38 12.44 13.28
C TYR A 231 -2.07 13.52 12.23
N ARG A 232 -0.83 14.06 12.21
CA ARG A 232 -0.35 15.11 11.31
C ARG A 232 0.95 14.69 10.60
N LYS A 233 0.98 13.45 10.08
CA LYS A 233 2.22 12.82 9.59
C LYS A 233 2.79 13.43 8.31
N ASN A 234 2.00 14.23 7.59
CA ASN A 234 2.41 14.81 6.31
C ASN A 234 3.02 16.21 6.47
N ASP A 235 2.83 16.86 7.62
CA ASP A 235 3.23 18.26 7.84
C ASP A 235 4.72 18.52 7.62
N LEU A 236 5.61 17.56 7.91
CA LEU A 236 7.04 17.73 7.63
C LEU A 236 7.34 17.95 6.14
N PHE A 237 6.56 17.28 5.27
CA PHE A 237 6.67 17.45 3.83
C PHE A 237 6.24 18.85 3.41
N ASP A 238 5.09 19.29 3.93
CA ASP A 238 4.54 20.62 3.66
C ASP A 238 5.51 21.71 4.14
N PHE A 239 6.10 21.57 5.33
CA PHE A 239 7.05 22.54 5.88
C PHE A 239 8.30 22.67 5.00
N PHE A 240 8.81 21.58 4.46
CA PHE A 240 9.97 21.61 3.59
C PHE A 240 9.60 22.18 2.22
N GLN A 241 8.46 21.77 1.66
CA GLN A 241 7.98 22.31 0.40
C GLN A 241 7.72 23.82 0.47
N GLU A 242 7.10 24.31 1.55
CA GLU A 242 6.92 25.73 1.84
C GLU A 242 8.27 26.46 1.91
N ALA A 243 9.23 25.94 2.70
CA ALA A 243 10.54 26.57 2.85
C ALA A 243 11.31 26.65 1.52
N LEU A 244 11.21 25.63 0.66
CA LEU A 244 11.80 25.64 -0.68
C LEU A 244 11.12 26.67 -1.59
N LYS A 245 9.79 26.72 -1.59
CA LYS A 245 9.02 27.70 -2.37
C LYS A 245 9.33 29.14 -1.94
N GLU A 246 9.42 29.40 -0.63
CA GLU A 246 9.78 30.70 -0.05
C GLU A 246 11.21 31.11 -0.42
N ALA A 247 12.16 30.17 -0.43
CA ALA A 247 13.55 30.44 -0.84
C ALA A 247 13.64 30.87 -2.32
N GLY A 248 12.71 30.43 -3.16
CA GLY A 248 12.63 30.80 -4.57
C GLY A 248 13.87 30.39 -5.37
N GLY A 249 14.24 31.20 -6.37
CA GLY A 249 15.40 30.93 -7.23
C GLY A 249 15.27 29.58 -7.95
N PRO A 250 16.21 28.63 -7.77
CA PRO A 250 16.13 27.30 -8.40
C PRO A 250 14.92 26.48 -7.94
N PHE A 251 14.28 26.86 -6.82
CA PHE A 251 13.14 26.16 -6.25
C PHE A 251 11.77 26.71 -6.69
N ALA A 252 11.75 27.71 -7.57
CA ALA A 252 10.52 28.28 -8.10
C ALA A 252 9.70 27.20 -8.85
N SER A 253 8.39 27.13 -8.60
CA SER A 253 7.55 26.05 -9.14
C SER A 253 7.52 26.00 -10.68
N ASN A 254 7.65 27.15 -11.35
CA ASN A 254 7.74 27.22 -12.81
C ASN A 254 9.01 26.60 -13.39
N ALA A 255 10.08 26.47 -12.58
CA ALA A 255 11.31 25.77 -12.97
C ALA A 255 11.16 24.23 -12.89
N ARG A 256 10.06 23.75 -12.31
CA ARG A 256 9.75 22.32 -12.10
C ARG A 256 10.92 21.54 -11.48
N PRO A 257 11.53 22.04 -10.38
CA PRO A 257 12.76 21.46 -9.85
C PRO A 257 12.49 20.11 -9.19
N ILE A 258 13.47 19.23 -9.28
CA ILE A 258 13.51 17.98 -8.52
C ILE A 258 14.56 18.14 -7.42
N VAL A 259 14.16 17.91 -6.17
CA VAL A 259 14.97 18.21 -4.98
C VAL A 259 15.17 16.95 -4.14
N ALA A 260 16.44 16.66 -3.80
CA ALA A 260 16.80 15.76 -2.72
C ALA A 260 16.96 16.58 -1.43
N GLY A 261 16.03 16.41 -0.51
CA GLY A 261 15.90 17.21 0.70
C GLY A 261 16.35 16.48 1.95
N LEU A 262 17.23 17.07 2.75
CA LEU A 262 17.58 16.59 4.08
C LEU A 262 17.03 17.52 5.16
N ILE A 263 16.32 16.98 6.15
CA ILE A 263 15.89 17.72 7.33
C ILE A 263 17.04 17.66 8.35
N LEU A 264 17.71 18.78 8.62
CA LEU A 264 18.85 18.80 9.54
C LEU A 264 18.43 18.48 10.97
N ASP A 265 17.30 19.01 11.41
CA ASP A 265 16.86 18.95 12.80
C ASP A 265 16.17 17.62 13.18
N SER A 266 16.39 16.53 12.45
CA SER A 266 15.96 15.20 12.91
C SER A 266 16.72 14.79 14.17
N HIS A 267 16.03 14.11 15.10
CA HIS A 267 16.61 13.74 16.40
C HIS A 267 15.95 12.49 16.99
N TYR A 268 16.76 11.57 17.50
CA TYR A 268 16.30 10.43 18.27
C TYR A 268 16.04 10.80 19.72
N ASN A 269 14.76 10.81 20.10
CA ASN A 269 14.36 11.01 21.49
C ASN A 269 14.44 9.67 22.25
N VAL A 270 15.51 9.50 23.04
CA VAL A 270 15.77 8.28 23.84
C VAL A 270 14.61 7.94 24.76
N SER A 271 14.01 8.93 25.44
CA SER A 271 12.93 8.72 26.41
C SER A 271 11.65 8.21 25.74
N LYS A 272 11.34 8.70 24.54
CA LYS A 272 10.16 8.31 23.77
C LYS A 272 10.43 7.11 22.84
N LYS A 273 11.70 6.71 22.68
CA LYS A 273 12.18 5.74 21.69
C LYS A 273 11.64 6.04 20.28
N LEU A 274 11.70 7.32 19.89
CA LEU A 274 11.09 7.81 18.65
C LEU A 274 12.05 8.75 17.92
N ILE A 275 12.13 8.60 16.60
CA ILE A 275 12.86 9.53 15.73
C ILE A 275 11.91 10.69 15.39
N LEU A 276 12.27 11.89 15.84
CA LEU A 276 11.53 13.14 15.65
C LEU A 276 12.14 13.92 14.48
N GLY A 277 11.35 14.79 13.84
CA GLY A 277 11.83 15.62 12.72
C GLY A 277 12.31 14.79 11.52
N HIS A 278 11.84 13.54 11.40
CA HIS A 278 12.16 12.62 10.33
C HIS A 278 10.87 12.13 9.67
N ALA A 279 10.88 12.20 8.34
CA ALA A 279 10.00 11.45 7.48
C ALA A 279 10.83 11.03 6.26
N ALA A 280 10.60 9.81 5.79
CA ALA A 280 11.04 9.32 4.49
C ALA A 280 9.80 9.39 3.58
N LEU A 281 9.78 10.39 2.70
CA LEU A 281 8.66 10.62 1.80
C LEU A 281 9.12 11.34 0.54
N GLY A 282 8.66 10.87 -0.62
CA GLY A 282 8.86 11.51 -1.90
C GLY A 282 7.57 11.72 -2.67
N CYS A 283 7.53 12.80 -3.44
CA CYS A 283 6.41 13.12 -4.31
C CYS A 283 6.91 13.76 -5.61
N HIS A 284 6.38 13.25 -6.72
CA HIS A 284 6.59 13.81 -8.05
C HIS A 284 5.45 14.78 -8.39
N ASN A 285 5.80 16.00 -8.79
CA ASN A 285 4.86 16.99 -9.30
C ASN A 285 5.30 17.46 -10.69
N PRO A 286 4.69 16.95 -11.78
CA PRO A 286 5.05 17.32 -13.15
C PRO A 286 4.89 18.81 -13.46
N GLU A 287 3.98 19.50 -12.75
CA GLU A 287 3.65 20.91 -12.96
C GLU A 287 4.30 21.84 -11.92
N GLY A 288 5.16 21.31 -11.05
CA GLY A 288 5.75 22.08 -9.96
C GLY A 288 7.00 21.46 -9.34
N LEU A 289 7.23 21.75 -8.06
CA LEU A 289 8.37 21.23 -7.32
C LEU A 289 8.15 19.78 -6.91
N SER A 290 9.08 18.90 -7.28
CA SER A 290 9.16 17.53 -6.80
C SER A 290 10.20 17.43 -5.67
N LEU A 291 9.88 16.68 -4.62
CA LEU A 291 10.70 16.58 -3.41
C LEU A 291 10.77 15.13 -2.95
N GLY A 292 11.98 14.62 -2.77
CA GLY A 292 12.26 13.42 -1.98
C GLY A 292 12.98 13.85 -0.72
N MET A 293 12.38 13.66 0.46
CA MET A 293 12.95 14.13 1.73
C MET A 293 13.31 13.00 2.69
N PHE A 294 14.38 13.22 3.44
CA PHE A 294 14.86 12.30 4.47
C PHE A 294 15.38 13.07 5.70
N GLY A 295 15.45 12.40 6.86
CA GLY A 295 15.90 13.03 8.10
C GLY A 295 17.39 12.78 8.41
N SER A 296 18.08 13.74 9.00
CA SER A 296 19.53 13.67 9.29
C SER A 296 19.97 12.60 10.30
N HIS A 297 19.04 11.97 11.01
CA HIS A 297 19.30 11.09 12.16
C HIS A 297 20.27 9.91 11.93
N LEU A 298 20.43 9.42 10.70
CA LEU A 298 21.41 8.38 10.35
C LEU A 298 22.70 8.93 9.73
N THR A 299 22.77 10.22 9.43
CA THR A 299 23.89 10.80 8.66
C THR A 299 25.21 10.78 9.42
N TYR A 300 25.24 10.52 10.74
CA TYR A 300 26.48 10.24 11.48
C TYR A 300 27.28 9.07 10.88
N SER A 301 26.61 8.16 10.17
CA SER A 301 27.20 6.99 9.54
C SER A 301 27.71 7.24 8.11
N TRP A 302 27.35 8.38 7.49
CA TRP A 302 27.69 8.68 6.09
C TRP A 302 29.13 9.21 5.95
N PRO A 303 29.81 8.91 4.83
CA PRO A 303 31.14 9.45 4.54
C PRO A 303 31.05 10.95 4.23
N ARG A 304 32.01 11.73 4.71
CA ARG A 304 32.11 13.18 4.39
C ARG A 304 32.83 13.43 3.06
N PHE A 305 33.73 12.53 2.70
CA PHE A 305 34.59 12.57 1.53
C PHE A 305 34.87 11.14 1.02
N MET A 306 35.52 11.03 -0.14
CA MET A 306 35.71 9.76 -0.86
C MET A 306 36.49 8.71 -0.07
N GLU A 307 37.57 9.12 0.61
CA GLU A 307 38.42 8.23 1.40
C GLU A 307 37.69 7.57 2.58
N GLU A 308 36.54 8.12 3.01
CA GLU A 308 35.73 7.54 4.08
C GLU A 308 34.75 6.46 3.59
N VAL A 309 34.48 6.36 2.28
CA VAL A 309 33.41 5.50 1.73
C VAL A 309 33.58 4.05 2.17
N THR A 310 34.76 3.46 1.97
CA THR A 310 35.03 2.06 2.36
C THR A 310 34.90 1.86 3.87
N SER A 311 35.50 2.76 4.67
CA SER A 311 35.45 2.64 6.13
C SER A 311 34.02 2.77 6.67
N CYS A 312 33.19 3.65 6.13
CA CYS A 312 31.80 3.81 6.55
C CYS A 312 30.94 2.61 6.18
N LEU A 313 31.15 2.02 5.00
CA LEU A 313 30.41 0.85 4.51
C LEU A 313 30.91 -0.49 5.08
N THR A 314 31.96 -0.47 5.91
CA THR A 314 32.51 -1.67 6.57
C THR A 314 32.59 -1.56 8.10
N ASP A 315 32.12 -0.46 8.68
CA ASP A 315 32.16 -0.20 10.12
C ASP A 315 31.14 -1.05 10.89
N THR A 316 31.61 -2.17 11.45
CA THR A 316 30.80 -3.13 12.23
C THR A 316 30.59 -2.71 13.69
N ARG A 317 31.07 -1.54 14.11
CA ARG A 317 30.85 -1.06 15.49
C ARG A 317 29.37 -0.73 15.70
N ALA A 318 28.87 -1.00 16.90
CA ALA A 318 27.52 -0.61 17.29
C ALA A 318 27.41 0.93 17.42
N PRO A 319 26.35 1.57 16.88
CA PRO A 319 26.13 3.01 17.05
C PRO A 319 25.82 3.42 18.50
N GLY A 320 25.33 2.50 19.32
CA GLY A 320 24.89 2.77 20.70
C GLY A 320 23.42 3.16 20.80
N ASP A 321 22.96 3.46 22.02
CA ASP A 321 21.55 3.68 22.38
C ASP A 321 21.09 5.15 22.30
N LYS A 322 21.99 6.06 21.91
CA LYS A 322 21.73 7.50 21.81
C LYS A 322 21.31 7.97 20.41
N VAL A 323 21.27 7.07 19.43
CA VAL A 323 20.88 7.35 18.05
C VAL A 323 19.77 6.42 17.60
N GLY A 324 19.02 6.83 16.58
CA GLY A 324 17.88 6.07 16.08
C GLY A 324 18.30 4.74 15.44
N ASN A 325 17.57 3.67 15.76
CA ASN A 325 17.64 2.40 15.06
C ASN A 325 16.44 2.30 14.10
N ASP A 326 16.62 2.81 12.89
CA ASP A 326 15.53 2.86 11.92
C ASP A 326 15.17 1.44 11.44
N ASN A 327 13.86 1.15 11.46
CA ASN A 327 13.27 -0.17 11.24
C ASN A 327 13.87 -1.35 12.07
N GLY A 328 14.71 -1.08 13.06
CA GLY A 328 15.41 -2.14 13.81
C GLY A 328 16.62 -2.74 13.09
N GLU A 329 17.11 -2.12 12.02
CA GLU A 329 18.15 -2.68 11.14
C GLU A 329 19.49 -1.94 11.19
N CYS A 330 19.63 -0.91 12.01
CA CYS A 330 20.87 -0.16 12.19
C CYS A 330 21.72 -0.72 13.36
N ALA A 331 21.96 -2.03 13.38
CA ALA A 331 22.70 -2.68 14.48
C ALA A 331 24.19 -2.29 14.48
N THR A 332 24.75 -1.97 13.32
CA THR A 332 26.10 -1.45 13.10
C THR A 332 26.08 -0.13 12.36
N ILE A 333 27.20 0.59 12.38
CA ILE A 333 27.35 1.87 11.68
C ILE A 333 27.23 1.69 10.17
N TRP A 334 27.75 0.62 9.58
CA TRP A 334 27.61 0.40 8.14
C TRP A 334 26.16 0.12 7.74
N GLU A 335 25.40 -0.63 8.55
CA GLU A 335 23.98 -0.87 8.29
C GLU A 335 23.18 0.44 8.39
N ALA A 336 23.48 1.30 9.37
CA ALA A 336 22.91 2.65 9.46
C ALA A 336 23.22 3.49 8.21
N CYS A 337 24.42 3.35 7.64
CA CYS A 337 24.84 4.04 6.43
C CYS A 337 24.04 3.55 5.20
N ALA A 338 23.96 2.23 5.03
CA ALA A 338 23.21 1.58 3.95
C ALA A 338 21.72 1.96 3.98
N ILE A 339 21.09 1.87 5.16
CA ILE A 339 19.68 2.26 5.35
C ILE A 339 19.47 3.75 5.05
N GLY A 340 20.28 4.63 5.64
CA GLY A 340 20.09 6.07 5.47
C GLY A 340 20.29 6.53 4.01
N GLN A 341 21.37 6.08 3.35
CA GLN A 341 21.63 6.48 1.97
C GLN A 341 20.65 5.85 0.99
N GLY A 342 20.29 4.58 1.21
CA GLY A 342 19.36 3.82 0.38
C GLY A 342 17.92 4.31 0.47
N ALA A 343 17.44 4.58 1.68
CA ALA A 343 16.10 5.14 1.89
C ALA A 343 15.99 6.54 1.28
N HIS A 344 17.02 7.37 1.39
CA HIS A 344 16.96 8.71 0.81
C HIS A 344 16.97 8.67 -0.74
N ILE A 345 17.76 7.80 -1.38
CA ILE A 345 17.69 7.66 -2.86
C ILE A 345 16.36 7.03 -3.33
N HIS A 346 15.71 6.21 -2.51
CA HIS A 346 14.35 5.73 -2.75
C HIS A 346 13.35 6.91 -2.80
N GLU A 347 13.42 7.84 -1.84
CA GLU A 347 12.56 9.04 -1.87
C GLU A 347 12.87 9.95 -3.06
N VAL A 348 14.14 10.05 -3.46
CA VAL A 348 14.54 10.74 -4.69
C VAL A 348 13.97 10.03 -5.92
N GLY A 349 13.89 8.70 -5.93
CA GLY A 349 13.20 7.91 -6.95
C GLY A 349 11.72 8.30 -7.07
N HIS A 350 11.02 8.44 -5.94
CA HIS A 350 9.66 8.98 -5.93
C HIS A 350 9.58 10.41 -6.47
N ALA A 351 10.55 11.28 -6.17
CA ALA A 351 10.60 12.63 -6.74
C ALA A 351 10.81 12.65 -8.27
N PHE A 352 11.47 11.62 -8.82
CA PHE A 352 11.57 11.37 -10.26
C PHE A 352 10.35 10.65 -10.86
N GLY A 353 9.35 10.28 -10.05
CA GLY A 353 8.11 9.66 -10.51
C GLY A 353 8.13 8.12 -10.53
N SER A 354 9.13 7.48 -9.91
CA SER A 354 9.14 6.02 -9.76
C SER A 354 8.12 5.57 -8.68
N PRO A 355 7.27 4.57 -8.97
CA PRO A 355 6.45 3.89 -7.97
C PRO A 355 7.25 2.82 -7.22
N HIS A 356 6.65 2.20 -6.20
CA HIS A 356 7.23 1.00 -5.58
C HIS A 356 7.36 -0.13 -6.60
N ARG A 357 8.57 -0.67 -6.71
CA ARG A 357 8.96 -1.79 -7.57
C ARG A 357 10.15 -2.54 -6.94
N PRO A 358 10.35 -3.83 -7.28
CA PRO A 358 11.51 -4.58 -6.81
C PRO A 358 12.81 -3.84 -7.10
N GLY A 359 13.72 -3.85 -6.11
CA GLY A 359 14.98 -3.12 -6.11
C GLY A 359 15.01 -2.02 -5.04
N ILE A 360 15.65 -0.88 -5.34
CA ILE A 360 15.72 0.30 -4.45
C ILE A 360 14.31 0.77 -4.04
N MET A 361 13.35 0.72 -4.96
CA MET A 361 11.97 1.15 -4.72
C MET A 361 11.15 0.21 -3.81
N GLU A 362 11.73 -0.91 -3.38
CA GLU A 362 11.17 -1.85 -2.38
C GLU A 362 12.25 -2.26 -1.35
N ARG A 363 13.11 -1.31 -0.97
CA ARG A 363 14.05 -1.47 0.16
C ARG A 363 15.18 -2.48 -0.08
N GLY A 364 15.46 -2.84 -1.33
CA GLY A 364 16.59 -3.70 -1.69
C GLY A 364 17.96 -3.18 -1.26
N TYR A 365 18.06 -1.88 -0.94
CA TYR A 365 19.28 -1.25 -0.42
C TYR A 365 19.71 -1.70 0.98
N ALA A 366 18.81 -2.25 1.80
CA ALA A 366 19.08 -2.46 3.23
C ALA A 366 20.36 -3.28 3.51
N GLN A 367 20.60 -4.31 2.71
CA GLN A 367 21.79 -5.17 2.83
C GLN A 367 22.72 -5.03 1.62
N ASP A 368 22.19 -4.59 0.48
CA ASP A 368 22.91 -4.66 -0.79
C ASP A 368 23.57 -3.34 -1.19
N TRP A 369 23.26 -2.24 -0.50
CA TRP A 369 23.88 -0.93 -0.77
C TRP A 369 25.42 -0.98 -0.82
N PRO A 370 26.12 -1.64 0.13
CA PRO A 370 27.58 -1.76 0.06
C PRO A 370 28.09 -2.53 -1.17
N LYS A 371 27.32 -3.46 -1.74
CA LYS A 371 27.71 -4.25 -2.93
C LYS A 371 27.90 -3.37 -4.18
N ASN A 372 27.34 -2.15 -4.18
CA ASN A 372 27.58 -1.18 -5.24
C ASN A 372 29.01 -0.63 -5.22
N PHE A 373 29.63 -0.52 -4.05
CA PHE A 373 30.90 0.21 -3.86
C PHE A 373 32.05 -0.66 -3.37
N LEU A 374 31.78 -1.85 -2.85
CA LEU A 374 32.77 -2.76 -2.27
C LEU A 374 32.90 -4.07 -3.07
N SER A 375 34.12 -4.62 -3.08
CA SER A 375 34.44 -5.96 -3.58
C SER A 375 34.16 -7.07 -2.55
N LYS A 376 33.99 -6.71 -1.27
CA LYS A 376 33.54 -7.59 -0.19
C LYS A 376 32.71 -6.79 0.82
N THR A 377 31.55 -7.29 1.21
CA THR A 377 30.74 -6.64 2.27
C THR A 377 31.27 -7.01 3.66
N ALA A 378 30.88 -6.24 4.68
CA ALA A 378 31.17 -6.57 6.08
C ALA A 378 30.14 -7.53 6.68
N TYR A 379 30.42 -8.07 7.87
CA TYR A 379 29.46 -8.86 8.64
C TYR A 379 28.20 -8.04 8.97
N SER A 380 27.02 -8.63 8.73
CA SER A 380 25.71 -8.07 9.08
C SER A 380 25.31 -8.52 10.48
N ALA A 381 25.23 -7.57 11.42
CA ALA A 381 24.80 -7.89 12.78
C ALA A 381 23.28 -8.04 12.87
N HIS A 382 22.54 -7.38 11.98
CA HIS A 382 21.09 -7.53 11.85
C HIS A 382 20.72 -8.94 11.38
N LEU A 383 21.33 -9.42 10.27
CA LEU A 383 21.07 -10.75 9.74
C LEU A 383 21.88 -11.87 10.43
N LYS A 384 22.96 -11.51 11.11
CA LYS A 384 23.96 -12.44 11.68
C LYS A 384 24.64 -13.28 10.60
N GLU A 385 25.01 -12.63 9.51
CA GLU A 385 25.61 -13.26 8.34
C GLU A 385 26.99 -12.66 8.03
N GLU A 386 27.92 -13.52 7.60
CA GLU A 386 29.24 -13.10 7.15
C GLU A 386 29.15 -12.32 5.83
N GLY A 387 30.09 -11.40 5.66
CA GLY A 387 30.18 -10.60 4.44
C GLY A 387 30.49 -11.44 3.19
N VAL A 388 29.91 -11.07 2.06
CA VAL A 388 30.04 -11.79 0.80
C VAL A 388 31.07 -11.14 -0.12
N LEU A 389 31.79 -11.94 -0.89
CA LEU A 389 32.57 -11.46 -2.03
C LEU A 389 31.61 -11.01 -3.12
N VAL A 390 31.85 -9.83 -3.69
CA VAL A 390 30.98 -9.19 -4.67
C VAL A 390 31.57 -9.36 -6.06
N ASP A 391 31.10 -10.39 -6.75
CA ASP A 391 31.27 -10.60 -8.20
C ASP A 391 30.03 -10.02 -8.92
N LEU A 392 30.24 -9.05 -9.82
CA LEU A 392 29.16 -8.38 -10.57
C LEU A 392 28.26 -9.33 -11.37
N ALA A 393 28.81 -10.44 -11.88
CA ALA A 393 28.08 -11.37 -12.71
C ALA A 393 27.32 -12.43 -11.89
N LYS A 394 27.78 -12.70 -10.66
CA LYS A 394 27.29 -13.84 -9.86
C LYS A 394 26.57 -13.45 -8.57
N THR A 395 26.80 -12.23 -8.06
CA THR A 395 26.28 -11.79 -6.77
C THR A 395 25.01 -10.99 -6.99
N PRO A 396 23.84 -11.47 -6.54
CA PRO A 396 22.62 -10.69 -6.59
C PRO A 396 22.76 -9.38 -5.81
N ASN A 397 22.18 -8.32 -6.34
CA ASN A 397 22.20 -6.99 -5.77
C ASN A 397 20.85 -6.30 -6.02
N GLU A 398 20.04 -6.24 -4.97
CA GLU A 398 18.72 -5.58 -4.98
C GLU A 398 18.81 -4.06 -4.72
N ALA A 399 20.01 -3.52 -4.45
CA ALA A 399 20.25 -2.09 -4.36
C ALA A 399 20.44 -1.43 -5.73
N ARG A 400 19.55 -1.80 -6.68
CA ARG A 400 19.51 -1.34 -8.08
C ARG A 400 18.11 -0.83 -8.44
N TRP A 401 18.03 -0.01 -9.49
CA TRP A 401 16.76 0.43 -10.07
C TRP A 401 16.09 -0.73 -10.81
N ASN A 402 14.76 -0.75 -10.84
CA ASN A 402 14.06 -1.67 -11.71
C ASN A 402 14.29 -1.28 -13.17
N LEU A 403 14.34 -2.25 -14.10
CA LEU A 403 14.45 -1.96 -15.54
C LEU A 403 13.35 -0.99 -16.02
N ALA A 404 12.12 -1.10 -15.52
CA ALA A 404 11.04 -0.18 -15.87
C ALA A 404 11.33 1.26 -15.41
N ASP A 405 11.94 1.43 -14.23
CA ASP A 405 12.36 2.74 -13.72
C ASP A 405 13.53 3.30 -14.54
N ALA A 406 14.53 2.47 -14.87
CA ALA A 406 15.65 2.85 -15.73
C ALA A 406 15.19 3.35 -17.12
N LEU A 407 14.19 2.69 -17.72
CA LEU A 407 13.56 3.11 -18.98
C LEU A 407 12.72 4.38 -18.81
N ALA A 408 12.00 4.52 -17.70
CA ALA A 408 11.24 5.73 -17.40
C ALA A 408 12.16 6.95 -17.18
N PHE A 409 13.27 6.77 -16.45
CA PHE A 409 14.27 7.81 -16.24
C PHE A 409 14.86 8.30 -17.55
N ARG A 410 15.12 7.41 -18.52
CA ARG A 410 15.57 7.79 -19.86
C ARG A 410 14.61 8.80 -20.55
N MET A 411 13.33 8.80 -20.21
CA MET A 411 12.35 9.76 -20.75
C MET A 411 12.44 11.15 -20.09
N LEU A 412 13.12 11.27 -18.95
CA LEU A 412 13.27 12.52 -18.22
C LEU A 412 14.46 13.33 -18.75
N PRO A 413 14.35 14.67 -18.86
CA PRO A 413 15.46 15.53 -19.24
C PRO A 413 16.73 15.32 -18.40
N HIS A 414 16.56 15.00 -17.11
CA HIS A 414 17.65 14.79 -16.15
C HIS A 414 18.59 13.64 -16.52
N PHE A 415 18.14 12.64 -17.29
CA PHE A 415 18.92 11.46 -17.66
C PHE A 415 19.20 11.38 -19.16
N ARG A 416 18.89 12.45 -19.90
CA ARG A 416 19.00 12.46 -21.36
C ARG A 416 20.45 12.44 -21.81
N LEU A 417 20.75 11.60 -22.81
CA LEU A 417 22.04 11.57 -23.51
C LEU A 417 21.93 12.29 -24.86
N PRO A 418 23.04 12.87 -25.38
CA PRO A 418 23.05 13.52 -26.69
C PRO A 418 22.65 12.60 -27.86
N THR A 419 22.86 11.30 -27.70
CA THR A 419 22.53 10.26 -28.71
C THR A 419 21.09 9.78 -28.63
N ASP A 420 20.29 10.25 -27.68
CA ASP A 420 18.89 9.85 -27.57
C ASP A 420 18.05 10.47 -28.69
N ALA A 421 17.27 9.62 -29.36
CA ALA A 421 16.30 10.05 -30.35
C ALA A 421 15.23 10.97 -29.74
N VAL A 422 14.74 11.92 -30.54
CA VAL A 422 13.57 12.71 -30.19
C VAL A 422 12.34 11.83 -30.41
N LEU A 423 11.67 11.45 -29.33
CA LEU A 423 10.45 10.67 -29.38
C LEU A 423 9.24 11.55 -29.72
N THR A 424 8.18 10.97 -30.28
CA THR A 424 6.88 11.64 -30.42
C THR A 424 6.14 11.69 -29.07
N GLU A 425 5.03 12.44 -28.96
CA GLU A 425 4.20 12.41 -27.76
C GLU A 425 3.58 11.04 -27.50
N GLU A 426 3.16 10.36 -28.56
CA GLU A 426 2.64 9.00 -28.51
C GLU A 426 3.70 8.03 -27.96
N GLU A 427 4.92 8.06 -28.52
CA GLU A 427 6.03 7.22 -28.04
C GLU A 427 6.40 7.48 -26.58
N ARG A 428 6.28 8.73 -26.09
CA ARG A 428 6.57 9.06 -24.69
C ARG A 428 5.50 8.55 -23.72
N ASN A 429 4.24 8.56 -24.12
CA ASN A 429 3.13 8.46 -23.17
C ASN A 429 2.30 7.18 -23.29
N GLU A 430 2.25 6.57 -24.47
CA GLU A 430 1.39 5.43 -24.73
C GLU A 430 1.87 4.17 -24.00
N LYS A 431 0.92 3.40 -23.47
CA LYS A 431 1.18 2.08 -22.90
C LYS A 431 1.22 1.02 -24.00
N PRO A 432 1.99 -0.08 -23.83
CA PRO A 432 1.91 -1.19 -24.75
C PRO A 432 0.50 -1.79 -24.77
N LYS A 433 0.03 -2.24 -25.93
CA LYS A 433 -1.30 -2.82 -26.14
C LYS A 433 -1.16 -4.28 -26.52
N ALA A 434 -2.18 -5.09 -26.19
CA ALA A 434 -2.34 -6.42 -26.76
C ALA A 434 -3.79 -6.64 -27.19
N PHE A 435 -4.00 -7.28 -28.33
CA PHE A 435 -5.31 -7.59 -28.89
C PHE A 435 -5.26 -8.87 -29.73
N ALA A 436 -6.40 -9.54 -29.87
CA ALA A 436 -6.52 -10.68 -30.77
C ALA A 436 -6.93 -10.24 -32.18
N SER A 437 -6.38 -10.87 -33.20
CA SER A 437 -6.85 -10.79 -34.59
C SER A 437 -6.98 -12.19 -35.17
N ASN A 438 -7.84 -12.37 -36.16
CA ASN A 438 -7.96 -13.65 -36.87
C ASN A 438 -7.66 -13.41 -38.35
N GLU A 439 -6.97 -14.36 -39.00
CA GLU A 439 -6.69 -14.26 -40.45
C GLU A 439 -7.99 -14.29 -41.28
N ASP A 440 -8.98 -15.06 -40.84
CA ASP A 440 -10.35 -15.16 -41.37
C ASP A 440 -11.34 -15.36 -40.21
N GLU A 441 -12.65 -15.21 -40.43
CA GLU A 441 -13.69 -15.48 -39.40
C GLU A 441 -13.62 -16.90 -38.80
N GLU A 442 -12.92 -17.83 -39.46
CA GLU A 442 -12.75 -19.23 -39.05
C GLU A 442 -11.30 -19.61 -38.69
N GLY A 443 -10.34 -18.70 -38.87
CA GLY A 443 -8.92 -18.96 -38.61
C GLY A 443 -8.54 -18.98 -37.13
N PRO A 444 -7.38 -19.56 -36.77
CA PRO A 444 -6.84 -19.48 -35.42
C PRO A 444 -6.60 -18.02 -35.03
N ALA A 445 -6.78 -17.70 -33.75
CA ALA A 445 -6.53 -16.34 -33.27
C ALA A 445 -5.03 -16.08 -33.15
N THR A 446 -4.61 -14.84 -33.43
CA THR A 446 -3.25 -14.35 -33.24
C THR A 446 -3.26 -13.26 -32.18
N LEU A 447 -2.43 -13.43 -31.16
CA LEU A 447 -2.16 -12.42 -30.15
C LEU A 447 -1.19 -11.40 -30.74
N ASN A 448 -1.67 -10.19 -30.99
CA ASN A 448 -0.86 -9.06 -31.41
C ASN A 448 -0.51 -8.21 -30.20
N ILE A 449 0.76 -7.84 -30.09
CA ILE A 449 1.27 -6.91 -29.10
C ILE A 449 1.89 -5.74 -29.85
N SER A 450 1.55 -4.51 -29.46
CA SER A 450 2.10 -3.31 -30.08
C SER A 450 2.51 -2.26 -29.05
N SER A 451 3.50 -1.45 -29.41
CA SER A 451 3.97 -0.31 -28.62
C SER A 451 4.60 0.72 -29.54
N ALA A 452 4.12 1.97 -29.50
CA ALA A 452 4.72 3.05 -30.28
C ALA A 452 6.20 3.24 -29.96
N SER A 453 6.60 3.13 -28.69
CA SER A 453 7.99 3.28 -28.25
C SER A 453 8.87 2.05 -28.51
N GLY A 454 8.28 0.92 -28.88
CA GLY A 454 8.96 -0.38 -28.94
C GLY A 454 8.77 -1.21 -27.66
N ILE A 455 8.95 -2.52 -27.79
CA ILE A 455 8.70 -3.55 -26.78
C ILE A 455 10.04 -4.05 -26.21
N VAL A 456 10.26 -3.84 -24.91
CA VAL A 456 11.52 -4.21 -24.22
C VAL A 456 11.44 -5.56 -23.52
N ARG A 457 10.29 -5.95 -22.99
CA ARG A 457 10.12 -7.24 -22.30
C ARG A 457 8.72 -7.76 -22.49
N ILE A 458 8.61 -9.06 -22.77
CA ILE A 458 7.35 -9.80 -22.74
C ILE A 458 7.58 -10.97 -21.80
N THR A 459 6.72 -11.13 -20.80
CA THR A 459 6.75 -12.28 -19.91
C THR A 459 5.40 -12.99 -19.92
N PHE A 460 5.44 -14.31 -20.02
CA PHE A 460 4.28 -15.18 -19.85
C PHE A 460 4.44 -15.94 -18.54
N ASN A 461 3.44 -15.92 -17.66
CA ASN A 461 3.49 -16.55 -16.33
C ASN A 461 4.77 -16.19 -15.56
N ARG A 462 5.19 -14.91 -15.63
CA ARG A 462 6.40 -14.35 -15.01
C ARG A 462 7.72 -14.96 -15.50
N THR A 463 7.68 -15.73 -16.58
CA THR A 463 8.88 -16.25 -17.25
C THR A 463 9.21 -15.33 -18.41
N GLU A 464 10.43 -14.78 -18.42
CA GLU A 464 10.89 -13.90 -19.49
C GLU A 464 11.05 -14.69 -20.79
N HIS A 465 10.41 -14.21 -21.85
CA HIS A 465 10.58 -14.80 -23.17
C HIS A 465 12.00 -14.51 -23.66
N SER A 466 12.69 -15.53 -24.20
CA SER A 466 14.04 -15.35 -24.75
C SER A 466 14.04 -14.23 -25.81
N GLN A 467 14.85 -13.20 -25.58
CA GLN A 467 15.05 -12.11 -26.51
C GLN A 467 16.42 -12.23 -27.19
N PRO A 468 16.50 -12.04 -28.51
CA PRO A 468 17.76 -11.91 -29.23
C PRO A 468 18.72 -10.90 -28.59
N LEU A 469 20.02 -11.16 -28.72
CA LEU A 469 21.06 -10.23 -28.28
C LEU A 469 20.87 -8.87 -28.99
N GLY A 470 20.89 -7.77 -28.23
CA GLY A 470 20.72 -6.42 -28.79
C GLY A 470 19.27 -5.98 -29.01
N TRP A 471 18.28 -6.79 -28.62
CA TRP A 471 16.84 -6.44 -28.70
C TRP A 471 16.53 -5.07 -28.10
N ARG A 472 17.16 -4.72 -26.99
CA ARG A 472 16.95 -3.42 -26.32
C ARG A 472 17.49 -2.23 -27.12
N ASN A 473 18.45 -2.44 -28.02
CA ASN A 473 18.96 -1.38 -28.88
C ASN A 473 18.04 -1.12 -30.08
N ASN A 474 17.25 -2.12 -30.50
CA ASN A 474 16.30 -2.06 -31.60
C ASN A 474 14.97 -2.71 -31.18
N ALA A 475 14.31 -2.14 -30.17
CA ALA A 475 13.09 -2.72 -29.61
C ALA A 475 11.99 -2.73 -30.69
N PRO A 476 11.43 -3.91 -31.06
CA PRO A 476 10.40 -3.98 -32.10
C PRO A 476 9.12 -3.30 -31.62
N LYS A 477 8.41 -2.67 -32.56
CA LYS A 477 7.13 -1.99 -32.26
C LYS A 477 5.95 -2.95 -32.22
N THR A 478 6.07 -4.12 -32.82
CA THR A 478 5.01 -5.15 -32.87
C THR A 478 5.58 -6.53 -32.61
N MET A 479 4.77 -7.41 -32.02
CA MET A 479 5.05 -8.82 -31.79
C MET A 479 3.77 -9.63 -31.96
N GLU A 480 3.88 -10.82 -32.55
CA GLU A 480 2.75 -11.69 -32.83
C GLU A 480 3.01 -13.09 -32.29
N TYR A 481 1.98 -13.71 -31.71
CA TYR A 481 1.99 -15.10 -31.29
C TYR A 481 0.71 -15.78 -31.76
N THR A 482 0.83 -16.84 -32.54
CA THR A 482 -0.36 -17.61 -32.93
C THR A 482 -0.90 -18.38 -31.71
N GLU A 483 -2.20 -18.65 -31.70
CA GLU A 483 -2.84 -19.49 -30.69
C GLU A 483 -2.15 -20.86 -30.58
N ALA A 484 -1.82 -21.48 -31.71
CA ALA A 484 -1.10 -22.75 -31.75
C ALA A 484 0.30 -22.66 -31.09
N ASP A 485 1.05 -21.59 -31.34
CA ASP A 485 2.37 -21.39 -30.71
C ASP A 485 2.26 -21.23 -29.19
N LEU A 486 1.21 -20.56 -28.71
CA LEU A 486 0.97 -20.41 -27.28
C LEU A 486 0.53 -21.74 -26.65
N GLU A 487 -0.32 -22.52 -27.32
CA GLU A 487 -0.80 -23.82 -26.82
C GLU A 487 0.32 -24.85 -26.72
N GLN A 488 1.30 -24.78 -27.62
CA GLN A 488 2.49 -25.64 -27.54
C GLN A 488 3.33 -25.32 -26.29
N ARG A 489 3.30 -24.08 -25.81
CA ARG A 489 4.14 -23.61 -24.70
C ARG A 489 3.42 -23.58 -23.36
N PHE A 490 2.10 -23.42 -23.35
CA PHE A 490 1.32 -23.14 -22.15
C PHE A 490 0.01 -23.93 -22.13
N ASP A 491 -0.37 -24.41 -20.94
CA ASP A 491 -1.61 -25.15 -20.73
C ASP A 491 -2.83 -24.21 -20.81
N ARG A 492 -3.71 -24.46 -21.79
CA ARG A 492 -4.96 -23.71 -22.03
C ARG A 492 -5.94 -23.78 -20.86
N THR A 493 -5.83 -24.79 -20.00
CA THR A 493 -6.72 -24.94 -18.83
C THR A 493 -6.36 -24.00 -17.68
N THR A 494 -5.21 -23.34 -17.75
CA THR A 494 -4.74 -22.39 -16.73
C THR A 494 -4.66 -20.97 -17.30
N PRO A 495 -4.95 -19.91 -16.50
CA PRO A 495 -4.82 -18.54 -16.96
C PRO A 495 -3.41 -18.24 -17.45
N LEU A 496 -3.29 -17.64 -18.65
CA LEU A 496 -2.01 -17.25 -19.21
C LEU A 496 -1.74 -15.77 -18.90
N HIS A 497 -0.96 -15.52 -17.85
CA HIS A 497 -0.60 -14.15 -17.46
C HIS A 497 0.41 -13.56 -18.44
N LEU A 498 0.09 -12.40 -19.01
CA LEU A 498 0.95 -11.67 -19.94
C LEU A 498 1.35 -10.31 -19.33
N GLN A 499 2.64 -10.01 -19.27
CA GLN A 499 3.15 -8.68 -18.92
C GLN A 499 4.05 -8.17 -20.03
N ILE A 500 3.83 -6.93 -20.43
CA ILE A 500 4.55 -6.25 -21.49
C ILE A 500 5.18 -4.97 -20.92
N LEU A 501 6.48 -4.80 -21.12
CA LEU A 501 7.23 -3.58 -20.81
C LEU A 501 7.65 -2.90 -22.11
N ALA A 502 7.24 -1.65 -22.26
CA ALA A 502 7.61 -0.79 -23.38
C ALA A 502 8.91 0.00 -23.11
N PHE A 503 9.55 0.47 -24.17
CA PHE A 503 10.81 1.22 -24.12
C PHE A 503 10.72 2.55 -23.36
N ASN A 504 9.52 3.13 -23.25
CA ASN A 504 9.25 4.31 -22.43
C ASN A 504 9.04 4.01 -20.92
N GLY A 505 9.27 2.75 -20.49
CA GLY A 505 9.09 2.32 -19.11
C GLY A 505 7.63 2.08 -18.69
N LYS A 506 6.67 2.18 -19.64
CA LYS A 506 5.27 1.86 -19.38
C LYS A 506 5.02 0.36 -19.48
N GLU A 507 4.09 -0.13 -18.67
CA GLU A 507 3.76 -1.54 -18.58
C GLU A 507 2.26 -1.78 -18.74
N THR A 508 1.94 -2.91 -19.35
CA THR A 508 0.58 -3.47 -19.43
C THR A 508 0.63 -4.91 -18.96
N SER A 509 -0.34 -5.30 -18.13
CA SER A 509 -0.47 -6.63 -17.57
C SER A 509 -1.88 -7.15 -17.84
N ILE A 510 -1.98 -8.36 -18.36
CA ILE A 510 -3.20 -9.05 -18.73
C ILE A 510 -3.23 -10.36 -17.93
N ARG A 511 -4.28 -10.55 -17.13
CA ARG A 511 -4.41 -11.74 -16.27
C ARG A 511 -4.48 -13.05 -17.03
N ASP A 512 -5.20 -13.03 -18.15
CA ASP A 512 -5.45 -14.23 -18.95
C ASP A 512 -5.53 -13.90 -20.45
N ALA A 513 -4.43 -14.10 -21.16
CA ALA A 513 -4.34 -13.91 -22.60
C ALA A 513 -5.24 -14.89 -23.38
N TRP A 514 -5.64 -16.04 -22.80
CA TRP A 514 -6.56 -16.97 -23.46
C TRP A 514 -7.95 -16.39 -23.65
N LYS A 515 -8.42 -15.56 -22.71
CA LYS A 515 -9.70 -14.85 -22.85
C LYS A 515 -9.67 -13.85 -23.99
N LEU A 516 -8.54 -13.16 -24.16
CA LEU A 516 -8.34 -12.21 -25.26
C LEU A 516 -8.42 -12.93 -26.62
N LEU A 517 -7.76 -14.09 -26.75
CA LEU A 517 -7.81 -14.93 -27.96
C LEU A 517 -9.20 -15.55 -28.21
N SER A 518 -10.01 -15.70 -27.17
CA SER A 518 -11.34 -16.33 -27.26
C SER A 518 -12.48 -15.34 -27.57
N SER A 519 -12.25 -14.02 -27.55
CA SER A 519 -13.31 -13.03 -27.81
C SER A 519 -13.66 -12.97 -29.30
N ARG A 520 -14.71 -13.71 -29.72
CA ARG A 520 -15.21 -13.73 -31.11
C ARG A 520 -16.44 -12.82 -31.28
N SER A 521 -16.63 -12.28 -32.48
CA SER A 521 -17.82 -11.47 -32.89
C SER A 521 -19.11 -12.29 -33.09
N PHE A 522 -19.07 -13.61 -32.88
CA PHE A 522 -20.22 -14.50 -33.00
C PHE A 522 -20.11 -15.70 -32.03
N VAL A 523 -21.24 -16.33 -31.73
CA VAL A 523 -21.36 -17.55 -30.89
C VAL A 523 -21.75 -18.73 -31.78
N ARG A 524 -21.00 -19.84 -31.68
CA ARG A 524 -21.31 -21.09 -32.39
C ARG A 524 -22.15 -22.00 -31.51
N ILE A 525 -23.23 -22.55 -32.04
CA ILE A 525 -24.06 -23.50 -31.30
C ILE A 525 -23.51 -24.92 -31.49
N PRO A 526 -23.09 -25.63 -30.44
CA PRO A 526 -22.54 -26.98 -30.55
C PRO A 526 -23.50 -27.94 -31.28
N GLY A 527 -22.99 -28.64 -32.30
CA GLY A 527 -23.78 -29.60 -33.08
C GLY A 527 -24.80 -28.98 -34.05
N SER A 528 -24.72 -27.67 -34.32
CA SER A 528 -25.58 -26.96 -35.27
C SER A 528 -24.76 -26.08 -36.23
N THR A 529 -25.29 -25.83 -37.42
CA THR A 529 -24.75 -24.83 -38.35
C THR A 529 -25.17 -23.40 -37.99
N LEU A 530 -26.06 -23.24 -37.00
CA LEU A 530 -26.56 -21.95 -36.53
C LEU A 530 -25.45 -21.13 -35.84
N ARG A 531 -25.42 -19.84 -36.15
CA ARG A 531 -24.54 -18.84 -35.52
C ARG A 531 -25.38 -17.72 -34.93
N LEU A 532 -25.00 -17.23 -33.76
CA LEU A 532 -25.56 -15.99 -33.19
C LEU A 532 -24.54 -14.87 -33.35
N THR A 533 -24.94 -13.76 -33.96
CA THR A 533 -24.04 -12.62 -34.22
C THR A 533 -24.03 -11.66 -33.03
N LYS A 534 -22.87 -11.12 -32.66
CA LYS A 534 -22.73 -10.10 -31.60
C LYS A 534 -22.44 -8.74 -32.24
N HIS A 535 -23.31 -7.76 -32.03
CA HIS A 535 -23.11 -6.38 -32.47
C HIS A 535 -22.90 -5.46 -31.26
N LEU A 536 -21.77 -4.74 -31.21
CA LEU A 536 -21.36 -3.89 -30.08
C LEU A 536 -21.57 -2.40 -30.37
N ALA A 537 -22.11 -1.63 -29.41
CA ALA A 537 -22.45 -0.21 -29.57
C ALA A 537 -21.24 0.75 -29.42
N VAL A 538 -20.10 0.44 -30.06
CA VAL A 538 -18.78 1.11 -29.97
C VAL A 538 -17.85 0.49 -28.91
N PRO A 539 -16.64 0.02 -29.28
CA PRO A 539 -15.63 -0.39 -28.32
C PRO A 539 -15.14 0.83 -27.53
N ARG A 540 -14.96 0.66 -26.22
CA ARG A 540 -14.44 1.70 -25.34
C ARG A 540 -13.20 2.36 -25.95
N SER A 541 -13.15 3.69 -25.99
CA SER A 541 -11.88 4.39 -26.19
C SER A 541 -10.90 3.91 -25.12
N VAL A 542 -9.73 3.46 -25.57
CA VAL A 542 -8.68 2.78 -24.79
C VAL A 542 -8.05 3.74 -23.78
N VAL A 543 -8.81 4.20 -22.78
CA VAL A 543 -8.32 5.05 -21.70
C VAL A 543 -9.16 4.83 -20.44
N ILE A 544 -9.16 3.63 -19.84
CA ILE A 544 -9.19 3.46 -18.36
C ILE A 544 -8.43 2.17 -18.02
N ASN A 545 -7.42 2.28 -17.15
CA ASN A 545 -6.54 1.22 -16.65
C ASN A 545 -7.23 0.17 -15.73
N GLN A 546 -8.46 -0.24 -16.02
CA GLN A 546 -9.22 -1.19 -15.19
C GLN A 546 -9.93 -2.26 -16.03
N GLU A 547 -9.21 -2.96 -16.91
CA GLU A 547 -9.76 -4.13 -17.63
C GLU A 547 -10.04 -5.34 -16.73
N ASP A 548 -9.73 -5.24 -15.44
CA ASP A 548 -9.55 -6.40 -14.57
C ASP A 548 -10.59 -6.52 -13.44
N ASP A 549 -11.63 -5.67 -13.46
CA ASP A 549 -12.66 -5.66 -12.41
C ASP A 549 -14.05 -5.33 -12.98
N ALA A 550 -14.48 -6.07 -14.02
CA ALA A 550 -15.81 -5.97 -14.60
C ALA A 550 -16.59 -7.30 -14.49
N TYR A 551 -17.91 -7.19 -14.33
CA TYR A 551 -18.86 -8.27 -14.51
C TYR A 551 -19.15 -8.40 -16.01
N GLU A 552 -18.81 -9.55 -16.60
CA GLU A 552 -19.28 -9.91 -17.93
C GLU A 552 -20.63 -10.61 -17.83
N TRP A 553 -21.55 -10.28 -18.72
CA TRP A 553 -22.89 -10.84 -18.70
C TRP A 553 -23.45 -10.97 -20.11
N ALA A 554 -24.31 -11.97 -20.29
CA ALA A 554 -25.15 -12.16 -21.47
C ALA A 554 -26.57 -12.44 -21.01
N GLN A 555 -27.56 -11.91 -21.72
CA GLN A 555 -28.97 -11.99 -21.32
C GLN A 555 -29.87 -12.24 -22.53
N LEU A 556 -30.40 -13.47 -22.65
CA LEU A 556 -31.34 -13.84 -23.71
C LEU A 556 -32.77 -13.39 -23.37
N LEU A 557 -33.62 -13.21 -24.39
CA LEU A 557 -35.04 -12.85 -24.24
C LEU A 557 -35.94 -14.05 -23.84
N ARG A 558 -35.36 -15.24 -23.70
CA ARG A 558 -35.97 -16.44 -23.14
C ARG A 558 -35.00 -17.11 -22.19
N GLU A 559 -35.51 -17.63 -21.08
CA GLU A 559 -34.73 -18.37 -20.09
C GLU A 559 -35.55 -19.52 -19.51
N LYS A 560 -34.85 -20.57 -19.07
CA LYS A 560 -35.48 -21.67 -18.33
C LYS A 560 -35.79 -21.22 -16.90
N GLY A 561 -37.06 -21.29 -16.53
CA GLY A 561 -37.52 -21.04 -15.18
C GLY A 561 -37.14 -22.18 -14.23
N ALA A 562 -37.50 -22.05 -12.95
CA ALA A 562 -37.27 -23.10 -11.95
C ALA A 562 -38.03 -24.40 -12.25
N ASP A 563 -39.06 -24.34 -13.12
CA ASP A 563 -39.80 -25.48 -13.63
C ASP A 563 -39.10 -26.19 -14.80
N GLY A 564 -37.93 -25.72 -15.22
CA GLY A 564 -37.17 -26.23 -16.35
C GLY A 564 -37.76 -25.89 -17.72
N LYS A 565 -38.86 -25.12 -17.76
CA LYS A 565 -39.51 -24.71 -19.02
C LYS A 565 -38.99 -23.34 -19.45
N LEU A 566 -38.99 -23.11 -20.76
CA LEU A 566 -38.61 -21.82 -21.34
C LEU A 566 -39.74 -20.81 -21.16
N HIS A 567 -39.42 -19.68 -20.53
CA HIS A 567 -40.32 -18.54 -20.38
C HIS A 567 -39.80 -17.36 -21.17
N ARG A 568 -40.72 -16.60 -21.77
CA ARG A 568 -40.41 -15.39 -22.54
C ARG A 568 -40.28 -14.17 -21.63
N ALA A 569 -39.35 -13.26 -21.94
CA ALA A 569 -39.27 -11.95 -21.32
C ALA A 569 -40.55 -11.13 -21.61
N VAL A 570 -41.22 -10.63 -20.57
CA VAL A 570 -42.47 -9.86 -20.67
C VAL A 570 -42.28 -8.37 -20.40
N SER A 571 -41.18 -7.98 -19.75
CA SER A 571 -40.83 -6.57 -19.54
C SER A 571 -39.37 -6.40 -19.19
N ILE A 572 -38.81 -5.24 -19.56
CA ILE A 572 -37.45 -4.81 -19.19
C ILE A 572 -37.54 -3.46 -18.48
N ASP A 573 -36.88 -3.32 -17.33
CA ASP A 573 -36.69 -2.05 -16.61
C ASP A 573 -35.27 -1.54 -16.87
N PHE A 574 -35.17 -0.41 -17.56
CA PHE A 574 -33.94 0.29 -17.91
C PHE A 574 -33.50 1.12 -16.71
N ARG A 575 -32.47 0.66 -16.00
CA ARG A 575 -32.03 1.28 -14.75
C ARG A 575 -31.01 2.37 -15.06
N VAL A 576 -31.46 3.62 -15.04
CA VAL A 576 -30.68 4.79 -15.45
C VAL A 576 -30.76 5.86 -14.36
N GLY A 577 -29.60 6.28 -13.85
CA GLY A 577 -29.41 7.27 -12.80
C GLY A 577 -28.60 8.46 -13.29
N CYS A 578 -27.61 8.90 -12.49
CA CYS A 578 -26.58 9.84 -12.97
C CYS A 578 -25.64 9.17 -14.01
N LEU A 579 -25.70 7.84 -14.12
CA LEU A 579 -25.03 6.99 -15.10
C LEU A 579 -25.97 5.82 -15.47
N TRP A 580 -25.61 5.00 -16.44
CA TRP A 580 -26.36 3.79 -16.79
C TRP A 580 -26.04 2.65 -15.81
N ASP A 581 -26.93 2.41 -14.84
CA ASP A 581 -26.73 1.42 -13.76
C ASP A 581 -26.86 -0.04 -14.25
N GLY A 582 -27.76 -0.31 -15.20
CA GLY A 582 -28.00 -1.66 -15.74
C GLY A 582 -29.46 -1.89 -16.12
N GLY A 583 -30.02 -3.04 -15.75
CA GLY A 583 -31.44 -3.28 -15.90
C GLY A 583 -31.93 -4.68 -15.58
N VAL A 584 -33.26 -4.77 -15.53
CA VAL A 584 -33.98 -5.90 -14.94
C VAL A 584 -34.96 -6.47 -15.95
N VAL A 585 -34.75 -7.72 -16.34
CA VAL A 585 -35.61 -8.48 -17.25
C VAL A 585 -36.55 -9.36 -16.44
N LYS A 586 -37.85 -9.25 -16.68
CA LYS A 586 -38.88 -10.10 -16.05
C LYS A 586 -39.46 -11.06 -17.07
N TYR A 587 -39.60 -12.33 -16.69
CA TYR A 587 -40.14 -13.41 -17.51
C TYR A 587 -41.60 -13.74 -17.17
N ALA A 588 -42.25 -14.53 -18.03
CA ALA A 588 -43.68 -14.84 -17.97
C ALA A 588 -44.11 -15.61 -16.72
N ASP A 589 -43.27 -16.51 -16.21
CA ASP A 589 -43.44 -17.19 -14.91
C ASP A 589 -43.17 -16.29 -13.69
N GLY A 590 -42.73 -15.06 -13.94
CA GLY A 590 -42.45 -14.06 -12.92
C GLY A 590 -41.00 -14.03 -12.44
N HIS A 591 -40.12 -14.94 -12.88
CA HIS A 591 -38.71 -14.85 -12.52
C HIS A 591 -38.04 -13.61 -13.14
N ILE A 592 -36.93 -13.21 -12.54
CA ILE A 592 -36.22 -11.98 -12.88
C ILE A 592 -34.75 -12.31 -13.13
N SER A 593 -34.23 -11.84 -14.25
CA SER A 593 -32.80 -11.76 -14.54
C SER A 593 -32.38 -10.31 -14.73
N HIS A 594 -31.07 -10.06 -14.79
CA HIS A 594 -30.50 -8.74 -14.99
C HIS A 594 -29.73 -8.69 -16.32
N TRP A 595 -29.48 -7.51 -16.84
CA TRP A 595 -28.43 -7.32 -17.84
C TRP A 595 -27.37 -6.39 -17.21
N GLY A 596 -26.42 -7.04 -16.53
CA GLY A 596 -25.63 -6.47 -15.42
C GLY A 596 -25.45 -7.50 -14.31
N PRO A 597 -24.79 -7.17 -13.19
CA PRO A 597 -24.58 -8.12 -12.08
C PRO A 597 -25.90 -8.66 -11.50
N MET A 598 -26.00 -9.97 -11.37
CA MET A 598 -27.11 -10.68 -10.71
C MET A 598 -26.97 -10.60 -9.18
N GLN A 599 -25.75 -10.73 -8.69
CA GLN A 599 -25.42 -10.62 -7.28
C GLN A 599 -24.19 -9.75 -7.05
N ARG A 600 -24.10 -9.17 -5.86
CA ARG A 600 -22.92 -8.49 -5.35
C ARG A 600 -22.72 -8.90 -3.89
N TYR A 601 -21.53 -9.38 -3.56
CA TYR A 601 -21.21 -9.89 -2.21
C TYR A 601 -22.18 -10.99 -1.74
N GLY A 602 -22.56 -11.91 -2.64
CA GLY A 602 -23.47 -13.04 -2.37
C GLY A 602 -24.91 -12.65 -2.08
N ARG A 603 -25.33 -11.41 -2.40
CA ARG A 603 -26.73 -10.96 -2.31
C ARG A 603 -27.22 -10.50 -3.67
N LYS A 604 -28.52 -10.68 -3.95
CA LYS A 604 -29.16 -10.15 -5.16
C LYS A 604 -28.84 -8.66 -5.31
N HIS A 605 -28.32 -8.29 -6.48
CA HIS A 605 -27.95 -6.91 -6.77
C HIS A 605 -29.21 -6.04 -6.92
N GLY A 606 -29.17 -4.83 -6.37
CA GLY A 606 -30.23 -3.83 -6.56
C GLY A 606 -29.68 -2.66 -7.35
N PHE A 607 -30.29 -2.35 -8.49
CA PHE A 607 -29.88 -1.22 -9.31
C PHE A 607 -30.45 0.10 -8.79
N GLY A 608 -29.63 1.15 -8.82
CA GLY A 608 -30.08 2.54 -8.65
C GLY A 608 -30.93 3.01 -9.83
N GLY A 609 -31.03 4.32 -10.00
CA GLY A 609 -31.57 4.91 -11.22
C GLY A 609 -32.85 5.73 -11.02
N HIS A 610 -32.68 7.03 -10.81
CA HIS A 610 -33.80 7.97 -10.61
C HIS A 610 -34.59 8.26 -11.90
N ALA A 611 -34.00 7.99 -13.08
CA ALA A 611 -34.61 8.19 -14.40
C ALA A 611 -35.01 6.88 -15.07
N SER A 612 -35.10 5.79 -14.30
CA SER A 612 -35.38 4.45 -14.81
C SER A 612 -36.77 4.36 -15.45
N LYS A 613 -36.88 3.67 -16.59
CA LYS A 613 -38.15 3.45 -17.29
C LYS A 613 -38.33 1.98 -17.60
N LYS A 614 -39.57 1.51 -17.48
CA LYS A 614 -39.96 0.14 -17.79
C LYS A 614 -40.68 0.06 -19.13
N ILE A 615 -40.32 -0.91 -19.96
CA ILE A 615 -41.04 -1.27 -21.19
C ILE A 615 -41.69 -2.65 -21.04
N ARG A 616 -42.91 -2.79 -21.55
CA ARG A 616 -43.56 -4.10 -21.71
C ARG A 616 -43.18 -4.65 -23.08
N LEU A 617 -42.96 -5.96 -23.16
CA LEU A 617 -42.69 -6.66 -24.42
C LEU A 617 -43.95 -7.45 -24.82
N PRO A 618 -44.80 -6.96 -25.73
CA PRO A 618 -45.99 -7.68 -26.20
C PRO A 618 -45.60 -8.95 -26.96
N GLU A 619 -46.43 -9.98 -26.91
CA GLU A 619 -46.21 -11.21 -27.68
C GLU A 619 -46.26 -10.91 -29.19
N GLY A 620 -45.34 -11.50 -29.96
CA GLY A 620 -45.24 -11.28 -31.42
C GLY A 620 -44.66 -9.93 -31.87
N VAL A 621 -44.28 -9.04 -30.95
CA VAL A 621 -43.62 -7.76 -31.27
C VAL A 621 -42.11 -7.86 -31.04
N GLU A 622 -41.32 -7.64 -32.09
CA GLU A 622 -39.86 -7.67 -32.07
C GLU A 622 -39.26 -6.36 -31.56
N ILE A 623 -38.02 -6.42 -31.06
CA ILE A 623 -37.20 -5.24 -30.76
C ILE A 623 -36.57 -4.78 -32.07
N SER A 624 -36.87 -3.56 -32.51
CA SER A 624 -36.37 -3.02 -33.78
C SER A 624 -34.99 -2.40 -33.66
N SER A 625 -34.72 -1.71 -32.54
CA SER A 625 -33.41 -1.12 -32.27
C SER A 625 -33.21 -0.76 -30.80
N ILE A 626 -31.95 -0.52 -30.43
CA ILE A 626 -31.54 0.01 -29.13
C ILE A 626 -30.57 1.16 -29.34
N GLU A 627 -30.89 2.33 -28.80
CA GLU A 627 -29.98 3.46 -28.71
C GLU A 627 -29.18 3.35 -27.41
N VAL A 628 -27.86 3.48 -27.51
CA VAL A 628 -26.93 3.46 -26.39
C VAL A 628 -26.18 4.78 -26.34
N ASN A 629 -26.24 5.44 -25.18
CA ASN A 629 -25.30 6.50 -24.82
C ASN A 629 -24.29 5.89 -23.84
N PRO A 630 -23.04 5.60 -24.25
CA PRO A 630 -22.07 4.90 -23.42
C PRO A 630 -21.98 5.47 -22.00
N GLN A 631 -22.02 4.59 -21.00
CA GLN A 631 -22.00 4.89 -19.55
C GLN A 631 -23.16 5.76 -19.03
N SER A 632 -24.01 6.31 -19.89
CA SER A 632 -24.94 7.38 -19.53
C SER A 632 -26.39 6.99 -19.65
N GLY A 633 -26.76 6.16 -20.63
CA GLY A 633 -28.14 5.69 -20.76
C GLY A 633 -28.41 4.74 -21.92
N VAL A 634 -29.65 4.25 -21.95
CA VAL A 634 -30.16 3.30 -22.94
C VAL A 634 -31.62 3.60 -23.28
N ARG A 635 -32.00 3.41 -24.55
CA ARG A 635 -33.38 3.46 -25.01
C ARG A 635 -33.66 2.32 -25.97
N MET A 636 -34.79 1.64 -25.78
CA MET A 636 -35.25 0.54 -26.62
C MET A 636 -36.44 0.97 -27.47
N HIS A 637 -36.47 0.48 -28.71
CA HIS A 637 -37.57 0.64 -29.66
C HIS A 637 -38.13 -0.72 -30.08
N LEU A 638 -39.46 -0.84 -30.08
CA LEU A 638 -40.18 -2.02 -30.55
C LEU A 638 -40.73 -1.78 -31.97
N ALA A 639 -40.97 -2.86 -32.71
CA ALA A 639 -41.49 -2.81 -34.07
C ALA A 639 -42.90 -2.19 -34.17
N ASP A 640 -43.67 -2.17 -33.08
CA ASP A 640 -44.98 -1.52 -32.99
C ASP A 640 -44.91 0.01 -32.73
N GLY A 641 -43.69 0.57 -32.66
CA GLY A 641 -43.44 1.98 -32.40
C GLY A 641 -43.28 2.33 -30.91
N THR A 642 -43.51 1.38 -30.00
CA THR A 642 -43.32 1.60 -28.55
C THR A 642 -41.85 1.83 -28.23
N SER A 643 -41.54 2.85 -27.43
CA SER A 643 -40.16 3.18 -27.04
C SER A 643 -40.09 3.58 -25.56
N ALA A 644 -39.03 3.16 -24.87
CA ALA A 644 -38.78 3.58 -23.49
C ALA A 644 -37.30 3.49 -23.12
N GLY A 645 -36.91 4.31 -22.15
CA GLY A 645 -35.52 4.47 -21.68
C GLY A 645 -35.12 5.93 -21.56
N GLU A 646 -33.90 6.16 -21.09
CA GLU A 646 -33.31 7.48 -20.90
C GLU A 646 -31.86 7.48 -21.36
N LEU A 647 -31.45 8.51 -22.09
CA LEU A 647 -30.11 8.61 -22.67
C LEU A 647 -29.21 9.62 -21.95
N ASN A 648 -29.75 10.44 -21.04
CA ASN A 648 -28.99 11.39 -20.21
C ASN A 648 -28.05 12.30 -21.03
N THR A 649 -28.59 13.12 -21.93
CA THR A 649 -27.82 13.98 -22.84
C THR A 649 -27.42 15.34 -22.23
N ARG A 650 -26.96 15.40 -20.97
CA ARG A 650 -26.56 16.67 -20.32
C ARG A 650 -25.05 16.93 -20.44
N GLY A 651 -24.65 18.01 -21.13
CA GLY A 651 -23.30 18.59 -21.14
C GLY A 651 -22.55 18.46 -22.49
N ASP A 652 -21.69 19.45 -22.78
CA ASP A 652 -20.89 19.72 -24.01
C ASP A 652 -19.91 18.61 -24.49
N THR A 653 -20.13 17.36 -24.14
CA THR A 653 -19.42 16.23 -24.75
C THR A 653 -20.23 15.71 -25.94
N GLU A 654 -19.64 15.71 -27.13
CA GLU A 654 -20.13 15.00 -28.32
C GLU A 654 -20.24 13.49 -28.05
N ASN A 655 -21.19 13.06 -27.23
CA ASN A 655 -21.47 11.66 -27.02
C ASN A 655 -22.24 11.15 -28.23
N VAL A 656 -21.56 10.41 -29.11
CA VAL A 656 -22.19 9.75 -30.25
C VAL A 656 -23.12 8.66 -29.74
N ILE A 657 -24.41 8.97 -29.65
CA ILE A 657 -25.46 7.98 -29.41
C ILE A 657 -25.39 6.97 -30.55
N THR A 658 -25.20 5.70 -30.20
CA THR A 658 -25.08 4.62 -31.17
C THR A 658 -26.35 3.80 -31.19
N THR A 659 -26.93 3.62 -32.38
CA THR A 659 -28.11 2.78 -32.58
C THR A 659 -27.67 1.38 -33.02
N LEU A 660 -27.98 0.37 -32.20
CA LEU A 660 -27.88 -1.04 -32.56
C LEU A 660 -29.20 -1.52 -33.14
N ALA A 661 -29.16 -2.06 -34.35
CA ALA A 661 -30.30 -2.70 -35.01
C ALA A 661 -29.86 -4.04 -35.62
N PRO A 662 -30.73 -5.06 -35.66
CA PRO A 662 -30.43 -6.30 -36.36
C PRO A 662 -30.34 -6.05 -37.88
N SER A 663 -29.59 -6.89 -38.59
CA SER A 663 -29.61 -6.92 -40.06
C SER A 663 -31.03 -7.24 -40.59
N PRO A 664 -31.37 -6.90 -41.85
CA PRO A 664 -32.72 -7.10 -42.40
C PRO A 664 -33.26 -8.54 -42.30
N ASP A 665 -32.37 -9.52 -42.30
CA ASP A 665 -32.60 -10.96 -42.22
C ASP A 665 -32.32 -11.55 -40.83
N GLU A 666 -32.11 -10.71 -39.82
CA GLU A 666 -31.87 -11.10 -38.44
C GLU A 666 -32.95 -10.55 -37.49
N VAL A 667 -33.01 -11.11 -36.28
CA VAL A 667 -33.82 -10.63 -35.16
C VAL A 667 -33.01 -10.64 -33.87
N ILE A 668 -33.23 -9.65 -33.00
CA ILE A 668 -32.59 -9.58 -31.68
C ILE A 668 -33.13 -10.71 -30.80
N VAL A 669 -32.21 -11.54 -30.30
CA VAL A 669 -32.53 -12.68 -29.40
C VAL A 669 -32.00 -12.49 -27.98
N GLY A 670 -31.08 -11.54 -27.78
CA GLY A 670 -30.53 -11.22 -26.47
C GLY A 670 -29.56 -10.06 -26.49
N PHE A 671 -28.84 -9.90 -25.39
CA PHE A 671 -27.90 -8.81 -25.13
C PHE A 671 -26.64 -9.34 -24.48
N PHE A 672 -25.54 -8.60 -24.60
CA PHE A 672 -24.31 -8.87 -23.86
C PHE A 672 -23.63 -7.58 -23.47
N GLY A 673 -22.75 -7.64 -22.48
CA GLY A 673 -22.02 -6.45 -22.06
C GLY A 673 -21.10 -6.69 -20.88
N LYS A 674 -20.52 -5.57 -20.42
CA LYS A 674 -19.68 -5.52 -19.24
C LYS A 674 -20.18 -4.43 -18.31
N SER A 675 -20.16 -4.70 -17.01
CA SER A 675 -20.50 -3.74 -15.95
C SER A 675 -19.36 -3.63 -14.95
N SER A 676 -19.12 -2.47 -14.35
CA SER A 676 -18.05 -2.34 -13.33
C SER A 676 -18.30 -3.25 -12.11
N ARG A 677 -17.27 -3.87 -11.53
CA ARG A 677 -17.35 -4.52 -10.20
C ARG A 677 -17.20 -3.51 -9.06
N SER A 678 -16.67 -2.32 -9.35
CA SER A 678 -16.45 -1.24 -8.39
C SER A 678 -17.52 -0.14 -8.49
N GLY A 679 -17.64 0.69 -7.44
CA GLY A 679 -18.58 1.82 -7.41
C GLY A 679 -20.05 1.40 -7.55
N PHE A 680 -20.78 2.07 -8.46
CA PHE A 680 -22.21 1.86 -8.76
C PHE A 680 -22.49 0.67 -9.69
N CYS A 681 -21.46 -0.05 -10.15
CA CYS A 681 -21.60 -1.17 -11.09
C CYS A 681 -22.21 -0.80 -12.46
N GLY A 682 -22.02 0.43 -12.91
CA GLY A 682 -22.57 0.90 -14.19
C GLY A 682 -22.12 0.09 -15.41
N VAL A 683 -22.95 0.08 -16.45
CA VAL A 683 -22.68 -0.59 -17.73
C VAL A 683 -21.57 0.14 -18.47
N LEU A 684 -20.50 -0.60 -18.78
CA LEU A 684 -19.29 -0.15 -19.45
C LEU A 684 -19.33 -0.45 -20.96
N GLU A 685 -19.84 -1.63 -21.32
CA GLU A 685 -20.00 -2.10 -22.69
C GLU A 685 -21.39 -2.70 -22.85
N PHE A 686 -21.99 -2.51 -24.03
CA PHE A 686 -23.30 -3.07 -24.35
C PHE A 686 -23.39 -3.45 -25.82
N GLY A 687 -23.96 -4.62 -26.09
CA GLY A 687 -24.23 -5.13 -27.42
C GLY A 687 -25.49 -5.97 -27.51
N ILE A 688 -25.95 -6.22 -28.74
CA ILE A 688 -27.07 -7.09 -29.07
C ILE A 688 -26.55 -8.44 -29.58
N ILE A 689 -27.31 -9.50 -29.29
CA ILE A 689 -27.14 -10.84 -29.86
C ILE A 689 -28.29 -11.05 -30.84
N THR A 690 -27.98 -11.41 -32.08
CA THR A 690 -28.96 -11.63 -33.15
C THR A 690 -28.92 -13.06 -33.69
N ALA A 691 -30.04 -13.51 -34.25
CA ALA A 691 -30.18 -14.78 -34.95
C ALA A 691 -30.88 -14.58 -36.31
N PRO A 692 -30.71 -15.50 -37.28
CA PRO A 692 -31.48 -15.48 -38.53
C PRO A 692 -32.98 -15.42 -38.28
N LYS A 693 -33.70 -14.60 -39.05
CA LYS A 693 -35.11 -14.29 -38.85
C LYS A 693 -36.04 -15.49 -39.08
N ASP A 694 -35.65 -16.41 -39.96
CA ASP A 694 -36.35 -17.68 -40.21
C ASP A 694 -36.26 -18.66 -39.03
N VAL A 695 -35.19 -18.56 -38.24
CA VAL A 695 -35.01 -19.30 -36.98
C VAL A 695 -35.72 -18.58 -35.83
N GLY A 696 -35.47 -17.28 -35.69
CA GLY A 696 -36.02 -16.45 -34.62
C GLY A 696 -35.71 -16.96 -33.21
N LEU A 697 -36.43 -16.45 -32.21
CA LEU A 697 -36.27 -16.86 -30.80
C LEU A 697 -36.84 -18.27 -30.55
N ASP A 698 -37.83 -18.69 -31.34
CA ASP A 698 -38.57 -19.95 -31.19
C ASP A 698 -37.86 -21.16 -31.83
N GLY A 699 -37.03 -20.93 -32.85
CA GLY A 699 -36.27 -21.97 -33.55
C GLY A 699 -34.86 -22.21 -32.99
N LEU A 700 -34.46 -21.51 -31.93
CA LEU A 700 -33.14 -21.69 -31.32
C LEU A 700 -33.01 -23.11 -30.73
N PRO A 701 -31.93 -23.86 -31.06
CA PRO A 701 -31.70 -25.21 -30.56
C PRO A 701 -31.65 -25.27 -29.03
N GLU A 702 -32.06 -26.40 -28.45
CA GLU A 702 -32.14 -26.59 -26.99
C GLU A 702 -30.80 -26.31 -26.28
N GLN A 703 -29.68 -26.56 -26.96
CA GLN A 703 -28.32 -26.34 -26.48
C GLN A 703 -28.06 -24.88 -26.11
N VAL A 704 -28.67 -23.93 -26.82
CA VAL A 704 -28.51 -22.48 -26.59
C VAL A 704 -28.83 -22.12 -25.13
N TRP A 705 -29.84 -22.76 -24.57
CA TRP A 705 -30.36 -22.46 -23.23
C TRP A 705 -29.48 -23.01 -22.10
N GLU A 706 -28.52 -23.87 -22.43
CA GLU A 706 -27.57 -24.48 -21.49
C GLU A 706 -26.17 -23.85 -21.59
N MET A 707 -25.93 -22.97 -22.57
CA MET A 707 -24.62 -22.35 -22.81
C MET A 707 -24.31 -21.26 -21.77
N SER A 708 -23.21 -21.42 -21.04
CA SER A 708 -22.78 -20.46 -20.00
C SER A 708 -22.47 -19.07 -20.55
N GLU A 709 -21.91 -18.98 -21.77
CA GLU A 709 -21.58 -17.72 -22.45
C GLU A 709 -22.80 -16.90 -22.92
N LEU A 710 -24.01 -17.51 -22.90
CA LEU A 710 -25.29 -16.88 -23.23
C LEU A 710 -26.18 -16.69 -22.00
N LYS A 711 -25.68 -17.03 -20.80
CA LYS A 711 -26.43 -16.97 -19.55
C LYS A 711 -25.82 -15.94 -18.61
N ASN A 712 -26.68 -15.14 -17.97
CA ASN A 712 -26.17 -14.18 -16.99
C ASN A 712 -25.79 -14.89 -15.69
N THR A 713 -24.49 -15.02 -15.48
CA THR A 713 -23.91 -15.59 -14.26
C THR A 713 -23.14 -14.55 -13.44
N ALA A 714 -23.22 -13.26 -13.81
CA ALA A 714 -22.46 -12.20 -13.19
C ALA A 714 -22.71 -12.10 -11.67
N GLY A 715 -21.70 -12.44 -10.89
CA GLY A 715 -21.76 -12.46 -9.42
C GLY A 715 -22.38 -13.73 -8.82
N LEU A 716 -22.75 -14.74 -9.63
CA LEU A 716 -23.22 -16.06 -9.18
C LEU A 716 -22.11 -17.11 -9.06
N GLU A 717 -20.91 -16.81 -9.53
CA GLU A 717 -19.74 -17.69 -9.43
C GLU A 717 -19.47 -18.02 -7.94
N GLU A 718 -19.21 -19.30 -7.63
CA GLU A 718 -18.63 -19.64 -6.33
C GLU A 718 -17.27 -18.92 -6.28
N ASP A 719 -17.15 -17.87 -5.46
CA ASP A 719 -15.87 -17.26 -5.11
C ASP A 719 -15.02 -18.34 -4.41
N GLY A 720 -14.41 -19.20 -5.22
CA GLY A 720 -13.34 -20.12 -4.89
C GLY A 720 -12.01 -19.38 -4.90
N ASP A 721 -11.98 -18.17 -4.35
CA ASP A 721 -10.76 -17.56 -3.89
C ASP A 721 -11.03 -17.08 -2.46
N ASP A 722 -10.37 -17.80 -1.56
CA ASP A 722 -10.05 -17.38 -0.21
C ASP A 722 -9.79 -15.86 -0.23
N TYR A 723 -10.70 -15.07 0.34
CA TYR A 723 -10.36 -13.75 0.87
C TYR A 723 -9.40 -13.98 2.05
N LYS A 724 -8.18 -14.43 1.74
CA LYS A 724 -7.02 -14.20 2.58
C LYS A 724 -6.80 -12.71 2.56
N MET A 725 -7.07 -12.10 3.71
CA MET A 725 -6.58 -10.77 4.03
C MET A 725 -5.06 -10.85 4.18
N ASP A 726 -4.36 -10.93 3.05
CA ASP A 726 -2.97 -10.52 2.94
C ASP A 726 -2.98 -9.06 2.43
N GLY A 727 -2.31 -8.15 3.14
CA GLY A 727 -2.21 -6.73 2.75
C GLY A 727 -1.46 -6.54 1.43
N PRO A 728 -1.44 -5.33 0.81
CA PRO A 728 -1.86 -4.02 1.31
C PRO A 728 -2.99 -3.43 0.43
N HIS A 729 -4.24 -3.60 0.86
CA HIS A 729 -5.38 -2.97 0.19
C HIS A 729 -5.45 -1.44 0.43
N VAL A 730 -4.66 -0.95 1.37
CA VAL A 730 -4.57 0.47 1.74
C VAL A 730 -3.86 1.26 0.63
N ASP A 731 -2.83 0.71 0.00
CA ASP A 731 -2.02 1.43 -1.00
C ASP A 731 -2.75 1.62 -2.33
N LYS A 732 -3.58 0.66 -2.76
CA LYS A 732 -4.47 0.83 -3.92
C LYS A 732 -5.51 1.93 -3.68
N VAL A 733 -6.03 2.04 -2.46
CA VAL A 733 -7.00 3.07 -2.09
C VAL A 733 -6.31 4.43 -2.01
N TYR A 734 -5.12 4.52 -1.41
CA TYR A 734 -4.33 5.76 -1.38
C TYR A 734 -3.86 6.20 -2.77
N ASN A 735 -3.52 5.28 -3.68
CA ASN A 735 -3.17 5.63 -5.06
C ASN A 735 -4.37 6.15 -5.87
N ILE A 736 -5.58 5.64 -5.60
CA ILE A 736 -6.81 6.20 -6.17
C ILE A 736 -7.08 7.58 -5.56
N LEU A 737 -6.98 7.73 -4.24
CA LEU A 737 -7.17 9.01 -3.53
C LEU A 737 -6.16 10.09 -3.97
N ASN A 738 -4.89 9.72 -4.16
CA ASN A 738 -3.82 10.62 -4.57
C ASN A 738 -3.88 10.99 -6.07
N GLY A 739 -4.64 10.24 -6.86
CA GLY A 739 -4.96 10.57 -8.26
C GLY A 739 -6.23 11.39 -8.42
N LEU A 740 -7.01 11.61 -7.35
CA LEU A 740 -8.14 12.52 -7.35
C LEU A 740 -7.63 13.95 -7.15
N THR A 741 -7.59 14.73 -8.23
CA THR A 741 -7.32 16.16 -8.16
C THR A 741 -8.63 16.92 -8.02
N VAL A 742 -8.78 17.66 -6.93
CA VAL A 742 -9.80 18.72 -6.81
C VAL A 742 -9.12 20.00 -7.30
N PRO A 743 -9.66 20.72 -8.29
CA PRO A 743 -9.11 22.00 -8.71
C PRO A 743 -8.99 22.97 -7.52
N ASP A 744 -7.90 23.72 -7.42
CA ASP A 744 -7.74 24.76 -6.39
C ASP A 744 -8.87 25.82 -6.45
N ASP A 745 -9.48 25.98 -7.63
CA ASP A 745 -10.67 26.80 -7.86
C ASP A 745 -11.83 25.96 -8.42
N ILE A 746 -12.70 25.49 -7.52
CA ILE A 746 -13.94 24.76 -7.85
C ILE A 746 -15.08 25.73 -8.22
N SER A 747 -14.89 27.05 -8.11
CA SER A 747 -15.95 28.06 -8.29
C SER A 747 -16.37 28.25 -9.75
N SER A 748 -15.53 27.82 -10.70
CA SER A 748 -15.80 27.93 -12.14
C SER A 748 -17.03 27.13 -12.61
N ASN A 749 -17.46 26.12 -11.85
CA ASN A 749 -18.64 25.31 -12.16
C ASN A 749 -19.93 25.75 -11.42
N ASN A 750 -19.84 26.65 -10.44
CA ASN A 750 -20.96 27.11 -9.60
C ASN A 750 -20.73 28.57 -9.15
N ALA A 751 -20.63 29.51 -10.09
CA ALA A 751 -20.35 30.93 -9.81
C ALA A 751 -21.39 31.63 -8.90
N ASP A 752 -22.53 30.98 -8.61
CA ASP A 752 -23.62 31.51 -7.79
C ASP A 752 -23.71 30.90 -6.37
N GLU A 753 -22.87 29.92 -6.01
CA GLU A 753 -22.88 29.34 -4.66
C GLU A 753 -22.19 30.25 -3.63
N LYS A 754 -22.96 30.74 -2.66
CA LYS A 754 -22.46 31.50 -1.51
C LYS A 754 -22.52 30.64 -0.26
N LEU A 755 -21.53 30.79 0.62
CA LEU A 755 -21.61 30.19 1.96
C LEU A 755 -22.84 30.74 2.68
N MET A 756 -23.65 29.84 3.23
CA MET A 756 -24.85 30.18 3.99
C MET A 756 -24.53 30.73 5.38
N PHE A 757 -23.32 30.47 5.89
CA PHE A 757 -22.86 30.88 7.22
C PHE A 757 -21.48 31.53 7.08
N GLU A 758 -21.25 32.57 7.87
CA GLU A 758 -20.01 33.36 7.86
C GLU A 758 -18.86 32.73 8.67
N ASN A 759 -19.19 31.88 9.63
CA ASN A 759 -18.25 31.21 10.53
C ASN A 759 -18.88 29.94 11.12
N ASN A 760 -18.08 29.16 11.84
CA ASN A 760 -18.55 27.92 12.46
C ASN A 760 -19.58 28.22 13.57
N GLU A 761 -19.41 29.31 14.33
CA GLU A 761 -20.36 29.68 15.37
C GLU A 761 -21.78 29.92 14.81
N ALA A 762 -21.89 30.57 13.66
CA ALA A 762 -23.16 30.80 12.96
C ALA A 762 -23.78 29.49 12.44
N ALA A 763 -22.96 28.55 11.97
CA ALA A 763 -23.41 27.23 11.54
C ALA A 763 -23.89 26.37 12.73
N GLU A 764 -23.19 26.43 13.86
CA GLU A 764 -23.58 25.77 15.11
C GLU A 764 -24.85 26.38 15.71
N ALA A 765 -25.02 27.70 15.65
CA ALA A 765 -26.25 28.38 16.04
C ALA A 765 -27.44 27.94 15.16
N ALA A 766 -27.25 27.92 13.84
CA ALA A 766 -28.28 27.43 12.91
C ALA A 766 -28.63 25.95 13.13
N MET A 767 -27.64 25.13 13.52
CA MET A 767 -27.87 23.74 13.91
C MET A 767 -28.78 23.63 15.14
N GLN A 768 -28.58 24.50 16.14
CA GLN A 768 -29.39 24.53 17.36
C GLN A 768 -30.81 25.06 17.12
N GLU A 769 -30.99 25.95 16.14
CA GLU A 769 -32.27 26.56 15.77
C GLU A 769 -33.10 25.74 14.77
N ARG A 770 -32.54 24.66 14.20
CA ARG A 770 -33.21 23.90 13.15
C ARG A 770 -34.46 23.16 13.68
N GLU A 771 -35.47 22.99 12.83
CA GLU A 771 -36.72 22.34 13.25
C GLU A 771 -36.64 20.81 13.13
N THR A 772 -36.22 20.13 14.20
CA THR A 772 -36.18 18.65 14.27
C THR A 772 -37.42 18.00 14.87
N LYS A 773 -38.42 18.79 15.26
CA LYS A 773 -39.67 18.36 15.95
C LYS A 773 -39.48 17.74 17.35
N TRP A 774 -38.24 17.56 17.83
CA TRP A 774 -37.96 17.04 19.18
C TRP A 774 -37.12 18.04 19.98
N SER A 775 -37.72 18.62 21.02
CA SER A 775 -37.12 19.63 21.90
C SER A 775 -36.62 19.09 23.25
N GLY A 776 -36.43 17.76 23.33
CA GLY A 776 -36.12 17.06 24.58
C GLY A 776 -37.36 16.41 25.18
N VAL A 777 -37.16 15.65 26.26
CA VAL A 777 -38.24 14.97 26.98
C VAL A 777 -38.66 15.86 28.15
N LYS A 778 -39.88 16.39 28.10
CA LYS A 778 -40.40 17.25 29.18
C LYS A 778 -40.69 16.41 30.42
N ASP A 779 -40.32 16.95 31.58
CA ASP A 779 -40.59 16.36 32.91
C ASP A 779 -40.02 14.94 33.13
N ASP A 780 -38.89 14.62 32.48
CA ASP A 780 -38.15 13.39 32.72
C ASP A 780 -37.34 13.47 34.01
N ASP A 781 -37.94 13.05 35.12
CA ASP A 781 -37.31 13.03 36.45
C ASP A 781 -36.20 11.97 36.59
N THR A 782 -36.01 11.14 35.55
CA THR A 782 -35.03 10.07 35.49
C THR A 782 -33.66 10.48 34.94
N ILE A 783 -33.51 11.73 34.50
CA ILE A 783 -32.24 12.34 34.10
C ILE A 783 -31.34 12.50 35.34
N PRO A 784 -30.07 12.08 35.31
CA PRO A 784 -29.17 12.14 36.47
C PRO A 784 -28.93 13.59 36.90
N LYS A 785 -29.05 13.85 38.21
CA LYS A 785 -29.00 15.19 38.80
C LYS A 785 -27.61 15.56 39.35
N ASN A 786 -26.78 14.55 39.62
CA ASN A 786 -25.46 14.71 40.20
C ASN A 786 -24.49 13.65 39.64
N ASP A 787 -23.20 13.81 39.93
CA ASP A 787 -22.16 12.94 39.40
C ASP A 787 -22.19 11.52 39.98
N GLU A 788 -22.82 11.31 41.13
CA GLU A 788 -23.02 9.98 41.70
C GLU A 788 -24.03 9.17 40.88
N GLU A 789 -25.16 9.79 40.51
CA GLU A 789 -26.14 9.21 39.60
C GLU A 789 -25.57 9.00 38.18
N ARG A 790 -24.71 9.92 37.68
CA ARG A 790 -24.00 9.69 36.41
C ARG A 790 -23.04 8.50 36.52
N ARG A 791 -22.27 8.42 37.60
CA ARG A 791 -21.33 7.31 37.85
C ARG A 791 -22.03 5.96 37.90
N TYR A 792 -23.25 5.90 38.44
CA TYR A 792 -24.09 4.71 38.39
C TYR A 792 -24.32 4.22 36.95
N TRP A 793 -24.73 5.11 36.05
CA TRP A 793 -24.95 4.75 34.64
C TRP A 793 -23.66 4.41 33.89
N VAL A 794 -22.59 5.18 34.11
CA VAL A 794 -21.27 4.92 33.53
C VAL A 794 -20.75 3.55 33.93
N THR A 795 -20.86 3.20 35.21
CA THR A 795 -20.43 1.89 35.72
C THR A 795 -21.19 0.76 35.04
N ARG A 796 -22.51 0.90 34.88
CA ARG A 796 -23.34 -0.12 34.21
C ARG A 796 -23.02 -0.27 32.73
N LEU A 797 -22.76 0.84 32.03
CA LEU A 797 -22.30 0.80 30.63
C LEU A 797 -20.92 0.14 30.52
N LEU A 798 -19.99 0.48 31.41
CA LEU A 798 -18.65 -0.10 31.43
C LEU A 798 -18.71 -1.61 31.68
N LEU A 799 -19.52 -2.06 32.64
CA LEU A 799 -19.76 -3.47 32.90
C LEU A 799 -20.41 -4.17 31.69
N ALA A 800 -21.38 -3.52 31.03
CA ALA A 800 -21.99 -4.03 29.82
C ALA A 800 -20.98 -4.19 28.68
N MET A 801 -20.10 -3.20 28.46
CA MET A 801 -19.05 -3.29 27.45
C MET A 801 -18.01 -4.36 27.80
N LYS A 802 -17.64 -4.48 29.08
CA LYS A 802 -16.69 -5.49 29.58
C LYS A 802 -17.26 -6.92 29.63
N ASN A 803 -18.59 -7.06 29.55
CA ASN A 803 -19.22 -8.37 29.49
C ASN A 803 -18.70 -9.16 28.28
N ARG A 804 -18.29 -10.41 28.50
CA ARG A 804 -17.86 -11.35 27.45
C ARG A 804 -18.61 -12.67 27.51
N ILE A 805 -19.60 -12.76 28.40
CA ILE A 805 -20.45 -13.92 28.62
C ILE A 805 -21.81 -13.62 27.98
N ASN A 806 -22.50 -14.61 27.43
CA ASN A 806 -23.81 -14.40 26.76
C ASN A 806 -23.76 -13.40 25.59
N VAL A 807 -22.62 -13.31 24.89
CA VAL A 807 -22.49 -12.47 23.70
C VAL A 807 -23.32 -13.06 22.56
N MET A 808 -24.21 -12.26 21.99
CA MET A 808 -25.11 -12.66 20.91
C MET A 808 -24.54 -12.42 19.51
N ASP A 809 -23.35 -11.85 19.36
CA ASP A 809 -22.67 -11.87 18.06
C ASP A 809 -22.37 -13.33 17.65
N ARG A 810 -22.62 -13.70 16.39
CA ARG A 810 -22.37 -15.08 15.92
C ARG A 810 -20.91 -15.50 16.06
N ASN A 811 -20.02 -14.60 15.62
CA ASN A 811 -18.57 -14.78 15.64
C ASN A 811 -17.97 -13.48 16.18
N PRO A 812 -18.02 -13.24 17.50
CA PRO A 812 -17.39 -12.06 18.07
C PRO A 812 -15.90 -12.09 17.72
N LYS A 813 -15.32 -10.93 17.37
CA LYS A 813 -13.90 -10.86 17.02
C LYS A 813 -13.05 -11.48 18.14
N LYS A 814 -11.93 -12.10 17.78
CA LYS A 814 -11.01 -12.77 18.72
C LYS A 814 -10.67 -11.92 19.96
N ARG A 815 -10.65 -10.59 19.84
CA ARG A 815 -10.39 -9.63 20.92
C ARG A 815 -11.44 -9.60 22.05
N TRP A 816 -12.63 -10.15 21.82
CA TRP A 816 -13.73 -10.25 22.79
C TRP A 816 -13.85 -11.67 23.39
N HIS A 817 -12.94 -12.59 23.05
CA HIS A 817 -12.96 -13.95 23.57
C HIS A 817 -12.74 -13.97 25.11
N PRO A 818 -13.50 -14.76 25.89
CA PRO A 818 -13.41 -14.78 27.36
C PRO A 818 -12.02 -15.11 27.91
N GLU A 819 -11.29 -15.99 27.22
CA GLU A 819 -9.96 -16.49 27.63
C GLU A 819 -8.79 -15.53 27.31
N ARG A 820 -9.04 -14.41 26.61
CA ARG A 820 -7.98 -13.43 26.28
C ARG A 820 -8.00 -12.26 27.26
N GLY A 821 -6.91 -11.48 27.33
CA GLY A 821 -6.94 -10.19 28.03
C GLY A 821 -7.88 -9.18 27.37
N PHE A 822 -8.33 -8.16 28.11
CA PHE A 822 -9.08 -7.05 27.52
C PHE A 822 -8.22 -6.32 26.51
N HIS A 823 -8.71 -6.23 25.27
CA HIS A 823 -7.99 -5.52 24.21
C HIS A 823 -8.06 -3.99 24.38
N TYR A 824 -9.21 -3.47 24.79
CA TYR A 824 -9.36 -2.06 25.10
C TYR A 824 -8.96 -1.81 26.57
N PRO A 825 -8.09 -0.83 26.84
CA PRO A 825 -7.83 -0.37 28.20
C PRO A 825 -9.11 0.10 28.91
N ALA A 826 -9.24 -0.22 30.20
CA ALA A 826 -10.47 0.04 30.96
C ALA A 826 -10.78 1.53 31.12
N ASP A 827 -9.75 2.37 31.26
CA ASP A 827 -9.82 3.83 31.32
C ASP A 827 -10.38 4.43 30.02
N GLN A 828 -9.99 3.88 28.86
CA GLN A 828 -10.53 4.31 27.56
C GLN A 828 -12.01 3.92 27.40
N MET A 829 -12.38 2.71 27.83
CA MET A 829 -13.78 2.26 27.80
C MET A 829 -14.65 3.11 28.74
N GLU A 830 -14.14 3.42 29.93
CA GLU A 830 -14.81 4.28 30.90
C GLU A 830 -15.01 5.69 30.34
N SER A 831 -13.99 6.28 29.70
CA SER A 831 -14.10 7.59 29.06
C SER A 831 -15.21 7.63 28.00
N VAL A 832 -15.35 6.57 27.20
CA VAL A 832 -16.45 6.45 26.22
C VAL A 832 -17.82 6.33 26.92
N CYS A 833 -17.90 5.62 28.04
CA CYS A 833 -19.13 5.51 28.83
C CYS A 833 -19.55 6.88 29.40
N TRP A 834 -18.60 7.67 29.90
CA TRP A 834 -18.86 9.05 30.35
C TRP A 834 -19.45 9.91 29.23
N ARG A 835 -18.85 9.89 28.04
CA ARG A 835 -19.35 10.63 26.88
C ARG A 835 -20.74 10.16 26.43
N ALA A 836 -21.03 8.87 26.54
CA ALA A 836 -22.34 8.34 26.16
C ALA A 836 -23.46 8.78 27.12
N VAL A 837 -23.19 8.81 28.43
CA VAL A 837 -24.14 9.33 29.44
C VAL A 837 -24.36 10.83 29.24
N ASP A 838 -23.29 11.60 29.03
CA ASP A 838 -23.36 13.04 28.78
C ASP A 838 -24.16 13.37 27.52
N ALA A 839 -23.89 12.67 26.41
CA ALA A 839 -24.64 12.83 25.16
C ALA A 839 -26.12 12.44 25.31
N ALA A 840 -26.43 11.37 26.05
CA ALA A 840 -27.81 11.00 26.33
C ALA A 840 -28.53 12.06 27.19
N GLU A 841 -27.83 12.62 28.18
CA GLU A 841 -28.38 13.69 29.03
C GLU A 841 -28.65 14.95 28.21
N HIS A 842 -27.71 15.33 27.34
CA HIS A 842 -27.86 16.48 26.48
C HIS A 842 -28.99 16.31 25.45
N LEU A 843 -29.14 15.11 24.88
CA LEU A 843 -30.27 14.76 24.00
C LEU A 843 -31.62 14.90 24.72
N HIS A 844 -31.71 14.45 25.97
CA HIS A 844 -32.95 14.55 26.75
C HIS A 844 -33.29 15.98 27.14
N LYS A 845 -32.27 16.80 27.43
CA LYS A 845 -32.45 18.21 27.83
C LYS A 845 -32.72 19.16 26.66
N CYS A 846 -32.05 18.92 25.53
CA CYS A 846 -31.99 19.87 24.41
C CYS A 846 -32.66 19.33 23.14
N GLY A 847 -33.05 18.05 23.11
CA GLY A 847 -33.65 17.42 21.95
C GLY A 847 -32.65 17.12 20.84
N LEU A 848 -33.15 16.72 19.66
CA LEU A 848 -32.29 16.23 18.58
C LEU A 848 -31.36 17.32 18.01
N ASN A 849 -31.65 18.59 18.26
CA ASN A 849 -30.82 19.72 17.87
C ASN A 849 -29.43 19.72 18.51
N SER A 850 -29.22 18.92 19.57
CA SER A 850 -27.90 18.73 20.17
C SER A 850 -26.95 17.86 19.34
N PHE A 851 -27.43 17.12 18.32
CA PHE A 851 -26.61 16.21 17.51
C PHE A 851 -26.52 16.68 16.05
N PRO A 852 -25.37 16.58 15.37
CA PRO A 852 -25.20 16.90 13.94
C PRO A 852 -25.80 15.84 12.99
N ILE A 853 -27.08 15.49 13.17
CA ILE A 853 -27.80 14.52 12.32
C ILE A 853 -28.78 15.27 11.40
N TYR A 854 -28.54 15.20 10.08
CA TYR A 854 -29.31 15.93 9.06
C TYR A 854 -30.11 15.03 8.10
N ASP A 855 -29.83 13.71 8.09
CA ASP A 855 -30.52 12.75 7.24
C ASP A 855 -31.98 12.56 7.70
N GLN A 856 -32.93 12.91 6.84
CA GLN A 856 -34.36 12.90 7.17
C GLN A 856 -34.91 11.50 7.43
N VAL A 857 -34.33 10.45 6.84
CA VAL A 857 -34.73 9.06 7.07
C VAL A 857 -34.27 8.60 8.45
N VAL A 858 -33.06 8.99 8.86
CA VAL A 858 -32.53 8.70 10.19
C VAL A 858 -33.30 9.48 11.26
N ILE A 859 -33.53 10.79 11.03
CA ILE A 859 -34.37 11.61 11.91
C ILE A 859 -35.75 10.96 12.08
N GLY A 860 -36.39 10.54 11.00
CA GLY A 860 -37.69 9.87 11.06
C GLY A 860 -37.71 8.63 11.97
N LYS A 861 -36.63 7.85 12.00
CA LYS A 861 -36.48 6.70 12.90
C LYS A 861 -36.21 7.09 14.34
N ILE A 862 -35.40 8.11 14.56
CA ILE A 862 -35.10 8.65 15.90
C ILE A 862 -36.38 9.17 16.56
N LEU A 863 -37.23 9.85 15.78
CA LEU A 863 -38.50 10.40 16.27
C LEU A 863 -39.47 9.30 16.76
N CYS A 864 -39.33 8.05 16.31
CA CYS A 864 -40.09 6.93 16.86
C CYS A 864 -39.73 6.60 18.32
N GLU A 865 -38.53 6.99 18.77
CA GLU A 865 -38.02 6.75 20.13
C GLU A 865 -37.89 8.04 20.96
N GLN A 866 -38.46 9.16 20.49
CA GLN A 866 -38.33 10.47 21.16
C GLN A 866 -38.96 10.51 22.57
N ASN A 867 -39.92 9.63 22.85
CA ASN A 867 -40.68 9.59 24.10
C ASN A 867 -40.08 8.64 25.17
N LEU A 868 -38.95 7.99 24.89
CA LEU A 868 -38.26 7.20 25.91
C LEU A 868 -37.79 8.10 27.04
N THR A 869 -37.96 7.69 28.30
CA THR A 869 -37.29 8.34 29.44
C THR A 869 -35.79 8.04 29.43
N PHE A 870 -35.00 8.83 30.15
CA PHE A 870 -33.55 8.68 30.21
C PHE A 870 -33.20 7.28 30.69
N VAL A 871 -33.85 6.79 31.73
CA VAL A 871 -33.72 5.41 32.21
C VAL A 871 -34.03 4.37 31.13
N GLN A 872 -35.14 4.53 30.39
CA GLN A 872 -35.52 3.57 29.33
C GLN A 872 -34.49 3.53 28.20
N ARG A 873 -34.00 4.71 27.79
CA ARG A 873 -32.95 4.85 26.77
C ARG A 873 -31.65 4.22 27.22
N MET A 874 -31.22 4.50 28.45
CA MET A 874 -29.99 3.94 29.02
C MET A 874 -30.09 2.42 29.20
N ARG A 875 -31.25 1.90 29.60
CA ARG A 875 -31.48 0.45 29.69
C ARG A 875 -31.38 -0.23 28.31
N ALA A 876 -31.95 0.37 27.27
CA ALA A 876 -31.84 -0.13 25.90
C ALA A 876 -30.39 -0.12 25.41
N LEU A 877 -29.65 0.96 25.70
CA LEU A 877 -28.24 1.09 25.34
C LEU A 877 -27.35 0.07 26.08
N ILE A 878 -27.59 -0.14 27.38
CA ILE A 878 -26.93 -1.17 28.18
C ILE A 878 -27.19 -2.56 27.60
N LYS A 879 -28.45 -2.90 27.27
CA LYS A 879 -28.79 -4.19 26.64
C LYS A 879 -28.03 -4.37 25.32
N LEU A 880 -28.01 -3.34 24.48
CA LEU A 880 -27.28 -3.36 23.21
C LEU A 880 -25.80 -3.69 23.40
N LEU A 881 -25.11 -2.96 24.28
CA LEU A 881 -23.67 -3.15 24.50
C LEU A 881 -23.34 -4.41 25.31
N TYR A 882 -24.25 -4.87 26.16
CA TYR A 882 -24.10 -6.11 26.91
C TYR A 882 -24.06 -7.33 25.98
N PHE A 883 -25.00 -7.41 25.05
CA PHE A 883 -25.16 -8.56 24.17
C PHE A 883 -24.36 -8.48 22.85
N PHE A 884 -24.11 -7.28 22.31
CA PHE A 884 -23.47 -7.11 21.00
C PHE A 884 -22.15 -6.33 21.10
N LYS A 885 -21.03 -7.05 21.04
CA LYS A 885 -19.66 -6.50 21.02
C LYS A 885 -19.30 -5.86 19.70
N SER A 886 -19.98 -6.21 18.62
CA SER A 886 -19.91 -5.44 17.37
C SER A 886 -20.32 -3.97 17.56
N ARG A 887 -21.27 -3.69 18.46
CA ARG A 887 -21.67 -2.32 18.84
C ARG A 887 -20.68 -1.66 19.80
N CYS A 888 -20.06 -2.43 20.71
CA CYS A 888 -18.95 -1.94 21.53
C CYS A 888 -17.76 -1.51 20.65
N ASP A 889 -17.42 -2.27 19.61
CA ASP A 889 -16.40 -1.91 18.62
C ASP A 889 -16.73 -0.59 17.90
N ALA A 890 -18.00 -0.34 17.55
CA ALA A 890 -18.43 0.90 16.91
C ALA A 890 -18.29 2.10 17.89
N PHE A 891 -18.74 1.92 19.14
CA PHE A 891 -18.62 2.92 20.21
C PHE A 891 -17.17 3.33 20.45
N MET A 892 -16.27 2.34 20.55
CA MET A 892 -14.83 2.57 20.76
C MET A 892 -14.13 3.18 19.55
N LYS A 893 -14.73 3.14 18.35
CA LYS A 893 -14.21 3.77 17.12
C LYS A 893 -14.82 5.15 16.87
N GLY A 894 -15.82 5.57 17.65
CA GLY A 894 -16.53 6.83 17.46
C GLY A 894 -17.50 6.84 16.27
N VAL A 895 -17.90 5.68 15.75
CA VAL A 895 -18.70 5.60 14.51
C VAL A 895 -20.18 5.44 14.84
N GLY A 896 -20.98 6.50 14.57
CA GLY A 896 -22.44 6.47 14.70
C GLY A 896 -22.95 6.42 16.15
N ASN A 897 -22.18 6.97 17.09
CA ASN A 897 -22.50 6.96 18.52
C ASN A 897 -23.77 7.77 18.82
N GLU A 898 -23.88 8.99 18.28
CA GLU A 898 -25.04 9.88 18.48
C GLU A 898 -26.34 9.28 17.95
N ASP A 899 -26.33 8.75 16.73
CA ASP A 899 -27.45 7.98 16.14
C ASP A 899 -27.84 6.83 17.09
N THR A 900 -26.87 6.01 17.52
CA THR A 900 -27.16 4.86 18.40
C THR A 900 -27.69 5.25 19.78
N ILE A 901 -27.23 6.38 20.34
CA ILE A 901 -27.74 6.94 21.60
C ILE A 901 -29.17 7.48 21.39
N ALA A 902 -29.46 8.05 20.21
CA ALA A 902 -30.77 8.58 19.88
C ALA A 902 -31.82 7.49 19.53
N ASN A 903 -31.40 6.30 19.06
CA ASN A 903 -32.32 5.20 18.70
C ASN A 903 -31.88 3.80 19.19
N PRO A 904 -31.57 3.61 20.48
CA PRO A 904 -30.97 2.38 20.98
C PRO A 904 -31.88 1.15 20.81
N GLN A 905 -33.21 1.29 20.84
CA GLN A 905 -34.11 0.15 20.67
C GLN A 905 -34.12 -0.34 19.22
N TYR A 906 -34.15 0.57 18.25
CA TYR A 906 -34.05 0.27 16.83
C TYR A 906 -32.72 -0.40 16.51
N LYS A 907 -31.61 0.09 17.07
CA LYS A 907 -30.28 -0.52 16.88
C LYS A 907 -30.18 -1.91 17.53
N LEU A 908 -30.86 -2.13 18.65
CA LEU A 908 -30.98 -3.44 19.27
C LEU A 908 -31.77 -4.40 18.39
N LYS A 909 -32.96 -4.00 17.91
CA LYS A 909 -33.77 -4.77 16.96
C LYS A 909 -32.97 -5.14 15.71
N GLN A 910 -32.29 -4.17 15.11
CA GLN A 910 -31.45 -4.39 13.95
C GLN A 910 -30.30 -5.38 14.22
N SER A 911 -29.71 -5.34 15.42
CA SER A 911 -28.62 -6.24 15.79
C SER A 911 -29.10 -7.69 16.00
N VAL A 912 -30.32 -7.86 16.54
CA VAL A 912 -31.00 -9.16 16.63
C VAL A 912 -31.37 -9.69 15.24
N GLU A 913 -31.98 -8.88 14.38
CA GLU A 913 -32.30 -9.27 13.00
C GLU A 913 -31.05 -9.70 12.23
N ASN A 914 -29.96 -8.95 12.37
CA ASN A 914 -28.66 -9.31 11.78
C ASN A 914 -28.12 -10.63 12.34
N ARG A 915 -28.30 -10.89 13.64
CA ARG A 915 -27.91 -12.17 14.25
C ARG A 915 -28.71 -13.33 13.66
N LEU A 916 -30.04 -13.21 13.58
CA LEU A 916 -30.93 -14.22 13.01
C LEU A 916 -30.61 -14.50 11.53
N LEU A 917 -30.38 -13.45 10.73
CA LEU A 917 -29.95 -13.59 9.34
C LEU A 917 -28.58 -14.27 9.24
N ASN A 918 -27.65 -13.90 10.11
CA ASN A 918 -26.35 -14.55 10.17
C ASN A 918 -26.49 -16.00 10.61
N ASP A 919 -27.41 -16.35 11.52
CA ASP A 919 -27.74 -17.71 11.96
C ASP A 919 -28.24 -18.59 10.81
N ALA A 920 -29.23 -18.08 10.07
CA ALA A 920 -29.74 -18.72 8.86
C ALA A 920 -28.60 -19.03 7.87
N ARG A 921 -27.72 -18.06 7.61
CA ARG A 921 -26.59 -18.21 6.66
C ARG A 921 -25.58 -19.30 7.00
N ALA A 922 -25.34 -19.61 8.27
CA ALA A 922 -24.43 -20.71 8.62
C ALA A 922 -25.10 -22.01 9.06
N ILE A 923 -26.42 -22.03 9.24
CA ILE A 923 -27.20 -23.26 9.03
C ILE A 923 -27.09 -23.65 7.55
N GLU A 924 -27.30 -22.69 6.64
CA GLU A 924 -27.15 -22.87 5.20
C GLU A 924 -25.72 -23.30 4.80
N LYS A 925 -24.66 -22.71 5.39
CA LYS A 925 -23.29 -23.21 5.20
C LYS A 925 -23.09 -24.63 5.74
N ALA A 926 -23.71 -24.99 6.86
CA ALA A 926 -23.57 -26.32 7.44
C ALA A 926 -24.29 -27.38 6.59
N THR A 927 -25.51 -27.11 6.13
CA THR A 927 -26.25 -27.97 5.21
C THR A 927 -25.58 -28.06 3.85
N ASN A 928 -25.01 -26.98 3.32
CA ASN A 928 -24.20 -27.04 2.09
C ASN A 928 -22.90 -27.86 2.28
N ARG A 929 -22.31 -27.87 3.48
CA ARG A 929 -21.16 -28.73 3.83
C ARG A 929 -21.56 -30.21 3.94
N GLU A 930 -22.71 -30.52 4.53
CA GLU A 930 -23.26 -31.89 4.58
C GLU A 930 -23.65 -32.39 3.19
N MET A 931 -24.28 -31.56 2.36
CA MET A 931 -24.59 -31.88 0.96
C MET A 931 -23.31 -32.13 0.14
N ARG A 932 -22.25 -31.31 0.32
CA ARG A 932 -20.92 -31.60 -0.27
C ARG A 932 -20.34 -32.93 0.23
N GLY A 933 -20.48 -33.25 1.52
CA GLY A 933 -20.06 -34.53 2.11
C GLY A 933 -20.81 -35.75 1.54
N ILE A 934 -22.11 -35.61 1.28
CA ILE A 934 -22.95 -36.65 0.67
C ILE A 934 -22.61 -36.84 -0.82
N VAL A 935 -22.33 -35.75 -1.55
CA VAL A 935 -21.88 -35.80 -2.96
C VAL A 935 -20.52 -36.49 -3.09
N THR A 936 -19.58 -36.27 -2.15
CA THR A 936 -18.30 -36.99 -2.13
C THR A 936 -18.42 -38.49 -1.84
N LYS A 937 -19.49 -38.95 -1.17
CA LYS A 937 -19.73 -40.38 -0.92
C LYS A 937 -20.44 -41.10 -2.09
N LYS A 938 -21.11 -40.38 -3.00
CA LYS A 938 -21.77 -40.98 -4.19
C LYS A 938 -20.83 -41.29 -5.36
N GLY A 939 -19.56 -40.89 -5.30
CA GLY A 939 -18.54 -41.19 -6.33
C GLY A 939 -17.85 -42.55 -6.22
N ARG A 940 -18.16 -43.36 -5.21
CA ARG A 940 -17.58 -44.71 -5.03
C ARG A 940 -18.68 -45.75 -4.93
N THR A 941 -19.20 -46.20 -6.07
CA THR A 941 -19.64 -47.60 -6.27
C THR A 941 -20.00 -47.83 -7.73
N ASN A 942 -19.25 -48.69 -8.41
CA ASN A 942 -19.80 -49.78 -9.21
C ASN A 942 -18.66 -50.71 -9.68
N LYS A 943 -18.57 -51.89 -9.08
CA LYS A 943 -18.94 -53.18 -9.73
C LYS A 943 -18.66 -54.36 -8.79
N THR A 944 -19.71 -55.15 -8.60
CA THR A 944 -19.83 -56.49 -8.00
C THR A 944 -19.39 -57.59 -9.01
N PRO A 945 -19.53 -58.91 -8.75
CA PRO A 945 -18.98 -59.72 -7.64
C PRO A 945 -18.44 -61.11 -8.13
N ALA A 946 -17.57 -61.80 -7.38
CA ALA A 946 -17.50 -63.28 -7.38
C ALA A 946 -16.64 -63.87 -6.24
N MET A 947 -17.30 -64.71 -5.44
CA MET A 947 -16.93 -66.01 -4.86
C MET A 947 -15.53 -66.35 -4.32
N VAL A 948 -15.61 -66.99 -3.15
CA VAL A 948 -14.64 -67.66 -2.27
C VAL A 948 -13.92 -68.86 -2.90
N VAL A 949 -12.59 -68.99 -2.68
CA VAL A 949 -11.78 -70.23 -2.40
C VAL A 949 -10.45 -69.74 -1.77
N GLU A 950 -10.16 -69.95 -0.47
CA GLU A 950 -9.46 -71.08 0.18
C GLU A 950 -7.95 -71.23 -0.11
N GLU A 951 -7.17 -71.32 0.98
CA GLU A 951 -5.83 -71.95 1.21
C GLU A 951 -4.71 -71.77 0.16
N GLY A 952 -3.51 -71.27 0.47
CA GLY A 952 -2.52 -71.85 1.37
C GLY A 952 -1.27 -72.26 0.57
N HIS A 953 -0.12 -72.32 1.25
CA HIS A 953 1.17 -72.95 0.90
C HIS A 953 2.37 -72.10 0.44
N GLU A 954 3.46 -72.48 1.11
CA GLU A 954 4.82 -71.99 1.22
C GLU A 954 5.73 -72.51 0.08
N ASP A 955 6.99 -72.07 0.19
CA ASP A 955 8.24 -72.71 -0.27
C ASP A 955 8.69 -72.43 -1.71
N VAL A 956 9.73 -71.60 -1.90
CA VAL A 956 11.19 -71.86 -1.79
C VAL A 956 11.72 -72.62 -3.02
N GLU A 957 12.63 -71.98 -3.76
CA GLU A 957 13.90 -72.53 -4.34
C GLU A 957 14.52 -71.45 -5.27
N VAL A 958 15.71 -70.91 -5.00
CA VAL A 958 17.09 -71.40 -5.21
C VAL A 958 17.64 -71.14 -6.63
N GLY A 959 18.73 -70.36 -6.66
CA GLY A 959 19.88 -70.45 -7.57
C GLY A 959 19.70 -69.91 -9.01
N ASP A 960 20.73 -69.48 -9.73
CA ASP A 960 22.15 -69.19 -9.44
C ASP A 960 22.78 -68.65 -10.74
N GLY A 961 23.89 -67.91 -10.60
CA GLY A 961 24.92 -67.67 -11.63
C GLY A 961 24.63 -66.54 -12.63
N ASP A 962 25.52 -65.64 -13.02
CA ASP A 962 26.95 -65.34 -12.84
C ASP A 962 27.45 -64.84 -14.21
N THR A 963 28.20 -63.72 -14.20
CA THR A 963 29.41 -63.38 -14.98
C THR A 963 29.45 -61.86 -15.22
N GLU A 964 30.25 -61.13 -14.44
CA GLU A 964 31.66 -60.73 -14.70
C GLU A 964 31.73 -59.62 -15.78
N THR A 965 32.49 -58.52 -15.71
CA THR A 965 33.58 -57.93 -14.90
C THR A 965 33.81 -56.54 -15.58
N ASP A 966 34.39 -55.47 -15.02
CA ASP A 966 35.45 -55.38 -14.04
C ASP A 966 35.64 -53.94 -13.51
N SER A 967 36.00 -53.86 -12.22
CA SER A 967 36.97 -52.95 -11.56
C SER A 967 36.78 -51.41 -11.59
N ASN A 968 37.09 -50.61 -10.57
CA ASN A 968 37.53 -50.81 -9.17
C ASN A 968 37.40 -49.42 -8.49
N ALA A 969 36.74 -49.30 -7.33
CA ALA A 969 37.33 -49.33 -5.98
C ALA A 969 38.04 -48.01 -5.56
N GLN A 970 37.94 -47.49 -4.34
CA GLN A 970 37.20 -47.87 -3.13
C GLN A 970 37.37 -46.76 -2.07
N ASN A 971 36.34 -46.67 -1.21
CA ASN A 971 36.34 -46.53 0.26
C ASN A 971 37.18 -45.43 0.95
N SER A 972 36.57 -44.53 1.72
CA SER A 972 35.76 -44.72 2.96
C SER A 972 36.58 -45.12 4.18
N GLY A 973 36.24 -44.50 5.33
CA GLY A 973 36.84 -44.81 6.61
C GLY A 973 36.35 -43.86 7.71
N ALA A 974 35.22 -44.21 8.31
CA ALA A 974 34.78 -43.71 9.61
C ALA A 974 35.41 -44.55 10.72
N HIS A 975 35.75 -43.96 11.87
CA HIS A 975 35.37 -44.43 13.23
C HIS A 975 36.10 -43.71 14.38
N LEU A 976 35.28 -43.21 15.33
CA LEU A 976 35.30 -43.43 16.80
C LEU A 976 36.59 -43.24 17.67
N ILE A 977 36.33 -42.51 18.78
CA ILE A 977 36.78 -42.72 20.19
C ILE A 977 38.07 -42.01 20.70
N ALA A 978 37.88 -41.43 21.90
CA ALA A 978 38.80 -41.21 23.03
C ALA A 978 39.49 -39.85 23.25
N SER A 979 38.98 -39.20 24.30
CA SER A 979 39.63 -38.38 25.33
C SER A 979 41.16 -38.41 25.42
N ARG A 980 41.78 -37.22 25.48
CA ARG A 980 42.96 -36.95 26.33
C ARG A 980 43.18 -35.46 26.55
N LYS A 981 43.27 -35.09 27.84
CA LYS A 981 43.78 -33.82 28.38
C LYS A 981 45.19 -33.52 27.84
N ARG A 982 45.51 -32.24 27.62
CA ARG A 982 46.77 -31.59 28.04
C ARG A 982 46.71 -30.08 27.78
N SER A 983 46.86 -29.32 28.87
CA SER A 983 47.40 -27.95 28.91
C SER A 983 48.85 -27.93 28.41
N PRO A 984 49.37 -26.76 28.01
CA PRO A 984 50.25 -26.03 28.92
C PRO A 984 50.12 -24.48 28.86
N THR A 985 50.21 -23.84 30.03
CA THR A 985 50.75 -22.48 30.24
C THR A 985 52.29 -22.52 30.20
N PRO A 986 52.97 -21.38 29.96
CA PRO A 986 53.60 -20.60 31.05
C PRO A 986 53.32 -19.07 30.93
N ASP A 987 53.01 -18.35 32.01
CA ASP A 987 53.92 -17.62 32.96
C ASP A 987 54.81 -16.56 32.26
N ASN A 988 55.07 -15.33 32.71
CA ASN A 988 54.82 -14.47 33.89
C ASN A 988 55.24 -13.03 33.41
N CYS A 989 54.78 -11.89 33.93
CA CYS A 989 55.33 -11.25 35.14
C CYS A 989 54.67 -9.88 35.42
N MET A 990 54.36 -9.64 36.71
CA MET A 990 54.47 -8.38 37.50
C MET A 990 53.50 -7.22 37.18
N SER A 991 52.39 -7.02 37.93
CA SER A 991 52.22 -6.57 39.33
C SER A 991 52.39 -5.07 39.56
N LEU A 992 51.35 -4.40 40.07
CA LEU A 992 51.37 -3.69 41.36
C LEU A 992 49.93 -3.37 41.82
N SER A 993 49.72 -3.52 43.12
CA SER A 993 48.45 -3.65 43.84
C SER A 993 48.28 -2.56 44.92
N SER A 994 47.02 -2.24 45.26
CA SER A 994 46.56 -1.86 46.61
C SER A 994 45.01 -2.00 46.59
N HIS A 995 44.32 -2.98 47.19
CA HIS A 995 44.09 -3.31 48.62
C HIS A 995 43.78 -2.08 49.49
N ALA A 996 42.75 -2.00 50.36
CA ALA A 996 41.68 -2.88 50.87
C ALA A 996 40.54 -1.91 51.37
N GLU A 997 39.29 -2.28 51.67
CA GLU A 997 38.85 -3.08 52.81
C GLU A 997 37.42 -3.62 52.60
N ASP A 998 37.23 -4.88 53.01
CA ASP A 998 35.98 -5.60 53.22
C ASP A 998 35.26 -5.16 54.50
N VAL A 999 33.92 -5.29 54.53
CA VAL A 999 33.22 -5.98 55.66
C VAL A 999 32.05 -6.80 55.11
N ASP A 1000 32.11 -8.08 55.44
CA ASP A 1000 31.27 -9.23 55.17
C ASP A 1000 30.21 -9.43 56.27
N VAL A 1001 29.02 -9.99 55.98
CA VAL A 1001 28.26 -10.93 56.85
C VAL A 1001 27.22 -11.73 56.02
N HIS A 1002 27.50 -13.03 55.81
CA HIS A 1002 26.68 -14.27 55.98
C HIS A 1002 25.12 -14.23 55.77
N GLN A 1003 24.40 -15.24 55.25
CA GLN A 1003 24.55 -16.71 55.29
C GLN A 1003 23.47 -17.43 54.41
N SER A 1004 23.84 -18.54 53.72
CA SER A 1004 23.20 -19.89 53.68
C SER A 1004 21.67 -20.07 53.42
N LEU A 1005 21.08 -21.09 52.75
CA LEU A 1005 21.38 -22.23 51.85
C LEU A 1005 20.04 -23.02 51.68
N ARG A 1006 19.92 -23.86 50.61
CA ARG A 1006 19.04 -25.06 50.42
C ARG A 1006 17.53 -24.87 50.18
N SER A 1007 16.74 -25.77 49.55
CA SER A 1007 16.84 -26.80 48.50
C SER A 1007 15.50 -27.57 48.41
N TYR A 1008 15.11 -28.05 47.21
CA TYR A 1008 14.27 -29.24 46.87
C TYR A 1008 12.71 -29.31 47.05
N ALA A 1009 12.07 -29.65 45.90
CA ALA A 1009 11.17 -30.79 45.63
C ALA A 1009 9.60 -30.75 45.78
N THR A 1010 8.95 -30.98 44.62
CA THR A 1010 7.82 -31.88 44.23
C THR A 1010 6.51 -32.02 45.06
N LYS A 1011 5.36 -31.97 44.36
CA LYS A 1011 4.40 -33.08 44.11
C LYS A 1011 3.03 -32.63 43.53
N SER A 1012 2.50 -33.41 42.57
CA SER A 1012 1.07 -33.49 42.20
C SER A 1012 0.29 -34.41 43.16
N PRO A 1013 -1.06 -34.48 43.08
CA PRO A 1013 -1.67 -35.68 42.48
C PRO A 1013 -2.99 -35.46 41.69
N GLU A 1014 -3.43 -36.56 41.08
CA GLU A 1014 -4.49 -36.81 40.08
C GLU A 1014 -5.89 -37.17 40.64
N ASN A 1015 -6.82 -37.42 39.68
CA ASN A 1015 -7.97 -38.37 39.67
C ASN A 1015 -9.36 -37.85 40.17
N ALA A 1016 -10.53 -38.24 39.62
CA ALA A 1016 -10.95 -39.01 38.44
C ALA A 1016 -12.52 -39.11 38.40
N ILE A 1017 -13.11 -39.10 37.18
CA ILE A 1017 -14.16 -40.02 36.62
C ILE A 1017 -15.66 -39.93 37.04
N GLN A 1018 -16.51 -40.25 36.02
CA GLN A 1018 -17.92 -40.72 35.92
C GLN A 1018 -19.00 -39.66 35.65
N THR A 1019 -19.71 -39.54 34.49
CA THR A 1019 -20.44 -40.40 33.51
C THR A 1019 -21.74 -41.06 33.98
N THR A 1020 -22.88 -40.66 33.38
CA THR A 1020 -24.05 -41.45 32.87
C THR A 1020 -25.05 -40.45 32.26
N SER A 1021 -25.28 -40.39 30.93
CA SER A 1021 -26.27 -41.13 30.11
C SER A 1021 -27.71 -41.11 30.63
N ASP A 1022 -28.67 -40.62 29.83
CA ASP A 1022 -29.67 -41.49 29.17
C ASP A 1022 -30.58 -40.73 28.19
N ARG A 1023 -31.03 -41.48 27.19
CA ARG A 1023 -31.83 -41.13 26.01
C ARG A 1023 -33.32 -41.42 26.26
N ASP A 1024 -34.21 -40.78 25.49
CA ASP A 1024 -35.26 -41.39 24.64
C ASP A 1024 -36.31 -40.31 24.27
N ASN A 1025 -36.44 -39.91 23.00
CA ASN A 1025 -37.26 -40.47 21.89
C ASN A 1025 -38.79 -40.30 22.04
N ILE A 1026 -39.43 -39.64 21.06
CA ILE A 1026 -40.63 -40.06 20.25
C ILE A 1026 -41.23 -38.82 19.53
N VAL A 1027 -41.07 -38.71 18.20
CA VAL A 1027 -42.01 -38.95 17.07
C VAL A 1027 -42.95 -37.78 16.67
N ALA A 1028 -42.84 -37.47 15.38
CA ALA A 1028 -43.56 -36.65 14.40
C ALA A 1028 -45.09 -36.40 14.55
N ASN A 1029 -45.60 -35.25 14.05
CA ASN A 1029 -46.20 -35.15 12.70
C ASN A 1029 -46.61 -33.71 12.27
N ASP A 1030 -46.26 -33.38 11.02
CA ASP A 1030 -46.88 -32.59 9.95
C ASP A 1030 -47.95 -31.47 10.12
N ASN A 1031 -47.72 -30.45 9.27
CA ASN A 1031 -48.65 -29.54 8.55
C ASN A 1031 -49.35 -28.39 9.29
N ALA A 1032 -48.99 -27.14 8.96
CA ALA A 1032 -49.83 -26.19 8.21
C ALA A 1032 -49.23 -24.77 8.14
N SER A 1033 -49.58 -24.09 7.06
CA SER A 1033 -49.12 -22.83 6.50
C SER A 1033 -49.59 -21.53 7.18
N GLU A 1034 -48.77 -20.49 7.02
CA GLU A 1034 -49.07 -19.06 6.81
C GLU A 1034 -50.35 -18.44 7.43
N ASN A 1035 -50.19 -17.76 8.57
CA ASN A 1035 -50.64 -16.37 8.85
C ASN A 1035 -50.75 -16.13 10.37
N SER A 1036 -49.66 -15.72 11.02
CA SER A 1036 -49.68 -14.87 12.24
C SER A 1036 -48.25 -14.57 12.71
N LEU A 1037 -47.60 -13.56 12.12
CA LEU A 1037 -46.41 -12.95 12.72
C LEU A 1037 -46.66 -11.44 12.81
N ASN A 1038 -47.65 -11.10 13.63
CA ASN A 1038 -47.90 -9.72 14.06
C ASN A 1038 -48.59 -9.74 15.43
N GLU A 1039 -47.99 -10.45 16.40
CA GLU A 1039 -48.17 -10.29 17.85
C GLU A 1039 -47.32 -11.36 18.56
N SER A 1040 -46.83 -11.08 19.78
CA SER A 1040 -45.94 -11.93 20.60
C SER A 1040 -44.43 -11.80 20.40
N MET A 1041 -43.87 -10.64 20.78
CA MET A 1041 -42.59 -10.63 21.51
C MET A 1041 -42.55 -9.44 22.50
N MET A 1042 -43.51 -9.40 23.43
CA MET A 1042 -43.37 -8.68 24.69
C MET A 1042 -42.83 -9.68 25.72
N LEU A 1043 -41.52 -9.65 25.96
CA LEU A 1043 -40.94 -10.30 27.14
C LEU A 1043 -41.25 -9.40 28.34
N SER A 1044 -41.82 -9.99 29.40
CA SER A 1044 -42.23 -9.31 30.64
C SER A 1044 -41.10 -8.46 31.25
N GLU A 1045 -41.45 -7.29 31.77
CA GLU A 1045 -40.51 -6.26 32.25
C GLU A 1045 -39.85 -6.56 33.62
N ASP A 1046 -40.13 -7.68 34.28
CA ASP A 1046 -39.88 -7.82 35.73
C ASP A 1046 -38.80 -8.82 36.21
N ASP A 1047 -37.96 -9.40 35.36
CA ASP A 1047 -36.90 -10.33 35.83
C ASP A 1047 -35.51 -10.00 35.30
N TRP A 1048 -34.88 -8.93 35.82
CA TRP A 1048 -33.41 -8.77 35.77
C TRP A 1048 -32.89 -7.85 36.88
N ASP A 1049 -32.80 -8.37 38.11
CA ASP A 1049 -31.90 -7.82 39.14
C ASP A 1049 -31.23 -8.96 39.94
N PRO A 1050 -29.96 -9.30 39.64
CA PRO A 1050 -29.21 -10.28 40.42
C PRO A 1050 -28.43 -9.67 41.61
N TYR A 1051 -28.70 -8.43 42.02
CA TYR A 1051 -28.06 -7.83 43.21
C TYR A 1051 -29.03 -7.00 44.09
N ALA A 1052 -30.11 -7.64 44.54
CA ALA A 1052 -30.72 -7.26 45.81
C ALA A 1052 -29.85 -7.82 46.95
N ILE A 1053 -29.08 -6.96 47.60
CA ILE A 1053 -28.41 -7.29 48.87
C ILE A 1053 -29.41 -6.94 49.98
N ASP A 1054 -30.06 -7.96 50.52
CA ASP A 1054 -30.81 -7.85 51.77
C ASP A 1054 -29.84 -7.82 52.97
N ASP A 1055 -29.97 -6.76 53.76
CA ASP A 1055 -29.38 -6.55 55.08
C ASP A 1055 -29.86 -7.59 56.10
N VAL A 1056 -28.95 -8.11 56.94
CA VAL A 1056 -29.29 -8.62 58.29
C VAL A 1056 -28.19 -8.31 59.32
N ASP A 1057 -28.56 -7.42 60.24
CA ASP A 1057 -28.24 -7.25 61.69
C ASP A 1057 -26.78 -7.12 62.20
N ASN A 1058 -26.47 -6.00 62.90
CA ASN A 1058 -26.89 -5.82 64.30
C ASN A 1058 -26.45 -4.48 64.95
N THR A 1059 -27.44 -3.73 65.45
CA THR A 1059 -27.56 -3.04 66.77
C THR A 1059 -26.77 -1.79 67.20
N HIS A 1060 -27.61 -0.79 67.58
CA HIS A 1060 -27.61 0.09 68.77
C HIS A 1060 -26.75 1.38 68.85
N ALA A 1061 -27.43 2.49 68.55
CA ALA A 1061 -27.76 3.62 69.44
C ALA A 1061 -26.69 4.22 70.39
N THR A 1062 -26.35 5.50 70.19
CA THR A 1062 -26.60 6.62 71.14
C THR A 1062 -26.21 7.98 70.52
N ALA A 1063 -26.99 9.02 70.83
CA ALA A 1063 -26.96 10.40 70.31
C ALA A 1063 -25.94 11.30 71.07
N PRO A 1064 -25.98 12.67 71.05
CA PRO A 1064 -26.47 13.68 70.08
C PRO A 1064 -25.47 14.87 69.82
N HIS A 1065 -25.86 15.81 68.94
CA HIS A 1065 -25.56 17.27 68.79
C HIS A 1065 -24.83 18.06 69.93
N PRO A 1066 -24.37 19.35 69.81
CA PRO A 1066 -24.69 20.41 68.80
C PRO A 1066 -23.53 21.42 68.44
N ALA A 1067 -23.90 22.48 67.66
CA ALA A 1067 -23.51 23.89 67.85
C ALA A 1067 -22.06 24.31 67.50
N LEU A 1068 -21.72 25.55 67.14
CA LEU A 1068 -22.32 26.83 66.75
C LEU A 1068 -21.08 27.73 66.51
N ASN A 1069 -21.21 28.76 65.67
CA ASN A 1069 -20.56 30.06 65.86
C ASN A 1069 -19.03 30.16 65.71
N ASN A 1070 -18.43 31.27 65.32
CA ASN A 1070 -18.80 32.51 64.64
C ASN A 1070 -17.47 33.30 64.60
N THR A 1071 -17.39 34.32 63.74
CA THR A 1071 -16.64 35.58 63.98
C THR A 1071 -15.10 35.51 64.05
N THR A 1072 -14.31 36.44 63.51
CA THR A 1072 -14.47 37.87 63.18
C THR A 1072 -13.25 38.24 62.33
N SER A 1073 -13.42 38.82 61.13
CA SER A 1073 -13.29 40.26 60.79
C SER A 1073 -11.95 40.89 61.18
N VAL A 1074 -11.32 41.70 60.30
CA VAL A 1074 -11.37 43.18 60.25
C VAL A 1074 -10.35 43.56 59.13
N ASP A 1075 -10.49 44.46 58.15
CA ASP A 1075 -11.20 45.75 57.98
C ASP A 1075 -11.33 46.13 56.48
N ASN A 1076 -12.52 46.52 55.97
CA ASN A 1076 -13.02 47.88 55.58
C ASN A 1076 -12.56 48.46 54.19
N LYS A 1077 -13.44 48.50 53.16
CA LYS A 1077 -14.39 49.59 52.70
C LYS A 1077 -13.70 50.73 51.91
N ARG A 1078 -14.19 51.35 50.80
CA ARG A 1078 -15.55 51.61 50.24
C ARG A 1078 -15.45 52.31 48.84
N ASN A 1079 -16.44 52.07 47.96
CA ASN A 1079 -17.22 52.97 47.03
C ASN A 1079 -16.52 53.91 46.00
N VAL A 1080 -17.03 54.33 44.81
CA VAL A 1080 -18.27 54.21 43.96
C VAL A 1080 -17.94 54.86 42.56
N SER A 1081 -18.60 54.47 41.46
CA SER A 1081 -18.52 54.99 40.04
C SER A 1081 -19.12 56.43 39.85
N PRO A 1082 -19.28 57.10 38.65
CA PRO A 1082 -19.16 56.72 37.20
C PRO A 1082 -18.66 57.83 36.19
N GLY A 1083 -18.69 57.56 34.87
CA GLY A 1083 -18.84 58.60 33.79
C GLY A 1083 -18.03 58.45 32.48
N ALA A 1084 -18.72 58.45 31.31
CA ALA A 1084 -18.21 58.70 29.93
C ALA A 1084 -18.50 60.18 29.51
N PRO A 1085 -18.25 60.75 28.29
CA PRO A 1085 -17.89 60.17 26.97
C PRO A 1085 -16.95 61.03 26.03
N ASP A 1086 -16.84 60.56 24.75
CA ASP A 1086 -16.79 61.31 23.47
C ASP A 1086 -15.51 61.55 22.61
N LEU A 1087 -15.59 60.99 21.38
CA LEU A 1087 -15.47 61.59 20.03
C LEU A 1087 -14.11 61.79 19.26
N VAL A 1088 -14.12 61.20 18.04
CA VAL A 1088 -13.71 61.76 16.71
C VAL A 1088 -12.36 61.39 16.07
N ALA A 1089 -12.52 60.61 14.98
CA ALA A 1089 -11.81 60.49 13.70
C ALA A 1089 -10.60 61.38 13.34
N LYS A 1090 -9.60 60.75 12.67
CA LYS A 1090 -9.10 61.13 11.32
C LYS A 1090 -8.11 60.09 10.73
N ARG A 1091 -8.48 59.50 9.60
CA ARG A 1091 -7.60 59.07 8.46
C ARG A 1091 -7.19 60.34 7.66
N PRO A 1092 -6.43 60.29 6.54
CA PRO A 1092 -5.42 59.33 6.01
C PRO A 1092 -4.13 60.05 5.54
N CYS A 1093 -3.13 59.34 5.00
CA CYS A 1093 -2.44 59.76 3.76
C CYS A 1093 -1.51 58.68 3.17
N ASN A 1094 -1.77 58.36 1.91
CA ASN A 1094 -0.89 57.69 0.95
C ASN A 1094 0.42 58.47 0.73
N CYS A 1095 1.53 57.80 0.44
CA CYS A 1095 2.17 57.82 -0.89
C CYS A 1095 3.55 57.12 -0.92
N THR A 1096 3.62 56.09 -1.77
CA THR A 1096 4.64 55.83 -2.81
C THR A 1096 6.15 55.96 -2.54
N LYS A 1097 6.80 54.82 -2.83
CA LYS A 1097 7.93 54.58 -3.76
C LYS A 1097 9.36 55.00 -3.38
N GLN A 1098 10.22 54.00 -3.64
CA GLN A 1098 11.61 54.05 -4.12
C GLN A 1098 12.70 54.48 -3.12
N LYS A 1099 13.43 53.49 -2.61
CA LYS A 1099 14.65 52.99 -3.28
C LYS A 1099 14.93 51.54 -2.88
#